data_AF-A0A139H9Y6-F1
#
_entry.id   AF-A0A139H9Y6-F1
#
_cell.length_a   1.000
_cell.length_b   1.000
_cell.length_c   1.000
_cell.angle_alpha   90.00
_cell.angle_beta   90.00
_cell.angle_gamma   90.00
#
_symmetry.space_group_name_H-M   'P 1'
#
loop_
_entity.id
_entity.type
_entity.pdbx_description
1 polymer ?
#
loop_
_entity_poly.entity_id
_entity_poly.type
_entity_poly.pdbx_seq_one_letter_code
_entity_poly.pdbx_strand_id
1 'polypeptide(L)'
;MGDGDVDVDRKKVDLSPALGWLRQGQGQGQGQGFMTAQLLYTIIIIPIQTLAKEDVPYPKRTSPKPTPLPFAWPAAFDNMSSPTLLEQLSHYVLDGFWQLGNCFNCFPSTPSLKINGRSFKILRLLGEGGFSYVYLVQSPGDPTLYALKKIRCPFGQESVAQALKEVEAYSLFAPHPNIIHAIDHSVESERGDPGNKTVYILLPYYRRGNLQDAINANLVNRARFPERRLMVLFLGVCRALKAMHQYRVKGAPGGEASRKKAKKVRQEAARADAEAEEEVVHANQSRRRSQREDDDEDDAQAPLMDGEVMAAQDGVPEGGMRSYAHRDIKPGNIMISDTGTQPILMDLGSLAPSPTPITSRALALQVQDQAAEHSTMPYRAPELFDVKTGTVIDTKVDIWSLGCTLYACLVGKSPFEARSEETGGSLSLCVLGGDWRFPDEGPAEAKRGKQRVSDVTQAAPKEDSISEAVKEVVRKCLMVEAEQRPDIDQVISMVEEVVAGVPNGSGSKVVYSVSTYSFDTHAKTTELRVLSVESGESQELGKDKDDDISDVNWLDHDTFACLQAEKDGTTSVLIANITNKTNNHYTAGNIAGPAANLKVKQLDEHHYAVVVSASVSPDGSLYNPEKAPKTHSTAKLYSSLYVRHWDKWATKEKNALWYGQISRKSPGAKFRLSELSNAIPEGLECPIQPFGGTDNFDLSKNAIMFVSKDPHVNPALNTKENVYIVHVGDWASKKTSLIQQVIVPGFQGAASSPVFSQDGTKAAFLMMKTRGYEADKNHIWVLPDLSAPTLTPLRAFAETEMGSWDRSPVSIVWSHDGKHLLATAEEYGTGKLFQISGDLIRQEPRPLTRHGYIGDVRPLPDGRIFVTGSSLTDNSFYAIVDPRIAPHPVRSQEDASVWTHSNSQNGSKFGLNPGQISSIWTPASNPRINEEVHSIVVYPSNYDRTRTYPVAYLIHGGPQGAWGDSWSTRWNPAVFAEQGYIVIAINPTGSTGYGQAFTDAIRRNWGGDPYQDIVNVFNWAKANIPEADHNRAVALGASYGGYMMNWIQGHDLGRQFKALVCHDGITSFTGGMLATEELYFPFYDLGGTPWYNPGFKPAPGEPESAATQSHANFGASSTSAWRQWDPSEHFANWATPQLVIHSSKDYRLTIAEGLTAFNVLQARGVESKFLTFPDENHWVLKPENSLVWHKVVLNWINHYAGLPPYAEEDETSDEFFGGLRESEEIVEMEGSGMVST
;
A
#
# COMPACT_ATOMS: atom_id res chain seq x y z
N MET A 1 -3.33 52.86 -38.68
CA MET A 1 -2.31 53.57 -39.47
C MET A 1 -1.05 52.73 -39.32
N GLY A 2 -0.53 52.03 -40.32
CA GLY A 2 -0.77 52.17 -41.76
C GLY A 2 0.05 53.36 -42.32
N ASP A 3 0.88 53.21 -43.34
CA ASP A 3 1.16 52.07 -44.24
C ASP A 3 2.65 52.09 -44.71
N GLY A 4 3.16 51.06 -45.42
CA GLY A 4 4.49 51.15 -46.07
C GLY A 4 5.29 49.88 -46.44
N ASP A 5 4.85 49.13 -47.45
CA ASP A 5 5.62 48.53 -48.59
C ASP A 5 6.92 47.66 -48.49
N VAL A 6 6.87 46.54 -49.26
CA VAL A 6 7.93 45.91 -50.13
C VAL A 6 9.12 45.15 -49.45
N ASP A 7 9.22 43.80 -49.49
CA ASP A 7 9.68 42.83 -50.57
C ASP A 7 11.24 42.72 -50.68
N VAL A 8 11.96 41.63 -51.06
CA VAL A 8 11.77 40.59 -52.11
C VAL A 8 12.53 39.25 -51.87
N ASP A 9 11.99 38.15 -52.43
CA ASP A 9 12.64 36.98 -53.12
C ASP A 9 13.42 35.81 -52.41
N ARG A 10 12.76 34.62 -52.40
CA ARG A 10 13.12 33.33 -53.07
C ARG A 10 13.94 32.14 -52.44
N LYS A 11 13.24 30.98 -52.55
CA LYS A 11 13.66 29.56 -52.85
C LYS A 11 14.19 28.69 -51.69
N LYS A 12 13.64 27.48 -51.41
CA LYS A 12 13.57 26.17 -52.15
C LYS A 12 14.93 25.43 -52.15
N VAL A 13 15.08 24.11 -51.92
CA VAL A 13 14.23 22.88 -52.10
C VAL A 13 14.58 21.89 -50.95
N ASP A 14 13.65 21.35 -50.14
CA ASP A 14 12.99 20.02 -50.22
C ASP A 14 13.89 18.78 -50.50
N LEU A 15 13.81 17.74 -49.64
CA LEU A 15 13.65 16.31 -50.02
C LEU A 15 13.43 15.40 -48.78
N SER A 16 12.64 14.34 -48.98
CA SER A 16 12.18 13.31 -48.01
C SER A 16 12.75 11.92 -48.41
N PRO A 17 12.25 10.70 -48.05
CA PRO A 17 11.16 10.27 -47.16
C PRO A 17 11.49 9.03 -46.25
N ALA A 18 10.48 8.24 -45.85
CA ALA A 18 10.50 7.17 -44.83
C ALA A 18 10.17 5.74 -45.35
N LEU A 19 9.92 4.81 -44.41
CA LEU A 19 9.08 3.57 -44.47
C LEU A 19 9.61 2.21 -45.02
N GLY A 20 9.25 1.14 -44.29
CA GLY A 20 9.10 -0.27 -44.76
C GLY A 20 10.36 -1.17 -44.77
N TRP A 21 10.33 -2.50 -45.04
CA TRP A 21 9.29 -3.57 -45.09
C TRP A 21 9.99 -4.92 -45.51
N LEU A 22 9.52 -6.17 -45.32
CA LEU A 22 8.71 -6.90 -44.30
C LEU A 22 8.73 -8.43 -44.63
N ARG A 23 8.62 -9.33 -43.62
CA ARG A 23 8.12 -10.76 -43.69
C ARG A 23 9.12 -11.93 -43.96
N GLN A 24 8.65 -13.15 -43.59
CA GLN A 24 9.21 -14.53 -43.76
C GLN A 24 10.39 -14.95 -42.84
N GLY A 25 10.52 -16.19 -42.34
CA GLY A 25 9.56 -17.34 -42.32
C GLY A 25 10.19 -18.71 -41.91
N GLN A 26 9.39 -19.63 -41.34
CA GLN A 26 9.69 -21.08 -41.04
C GLN A 26 10.79 -21.38 -39.99
N GLY A 27 10.89 -22.56 -39.34
CA GLY A 27 9.93 -23.68 -39.20
C GLY A 27 10.50 -24.99 -38.59
N GLN A 28 9.76 -25.62 -37.65
CA GLN A 28 9.75 -27.05 -37.22
C GLN A 28 11.02 -27.79 -36.68
N GLY A 29 10.78 -28.93 -35.99
CA GLY A 29 11.67 -30.11 -36.05
C GLY A 29 12.03 -30.83 -34.73
N GLN A 30 11.28 -31.89 -34.36
CA GLN A 30 11.60 -33.19 -33.68
C GLN A 30 12.82 -33.33 -32.69
N GLY A 31 12.82 -34.27 -31.71
CA GLY A 31 11.79 -35.23 -31.26
C GLY A 31 12.35 -36.39 -30.40
N GLN A 32 11.45 -37.23 -29.82
CA GLN A 32 11.61 -38.60 -29.24
C GLN A 32 12.62 -38.89 -28.10
N GLY A 33 12.19 -39.64 -27.07
CA GLY A 33 13.05 -40.56 -26.30
C GLY A 33 12.67 -40.91 -24.85
N PHE A 34 12.02 -42.07 -24.62
CA PHE A 34 12.00 -42.99 -23.44
C PHE A 34 12.03 -42.43 -21.97
N MET A 35 11.15 -42.84 -21.03
CA MET A 35 11.10 -44.13 -20.27
C MET A 35 12.37 -44.41 -19.41
N THR A 36 12.34 -44.87 -18.14
CA THR A 36 11.29 -45.06 -17.10
C THR A 36 11.97 -45.39 -15.73
N ALA A 37 11.17 -45.62 -14.67
CA ALA A 37 11.53 -46.11 -13.32
C ALA A 37 12.15 -45.03 -12.38
N GLN A 38 11.61 -44.66 -11.20
CA GLN A 38 10.61 -45.22 -10.26
C GLN A 38 11.13 -46.27 -9.26
N LEU A 39 10.44 -46.35 -8.09
CA LEU A 39 10.55 -47.31 -6.98
C LEU A 39 11.68 -47.00 -5.96
N LEU A 40 11.57 -47.24 -4.65
CA LEU A 40 10.47 -47.57 -3.70
C LEU A 40 11.03 -47.23 -2.27
N TYR A 41 10.30 -47.14 -1.15
CA TYR A 41 9.36 -48.12 -0.56
C TYR A 41 8.30 -47.46 0.35
N THR A 42 7.43 -48.29 0.95
CA THR A 42 6.22 -47.92 1.71
C THR A 42 6.02 -48.94 2.86
N ILE A 43 4.94 -48.83 3.67
CA ILE A 43 4.28 -49.97 4.40
C ILE A 43 5.05 -50.43 5.69
N ILE A 44 4.50 -50.83 6.85
CA ILE A 44 3.12 -51.08 7.40
C ILE A 44 3.18 -50.97 8.97
N ILE A 45 2.28 -50.28 9.70
CA ILE A 45 0.96 -50.67 10.33
C ILE A 45 0.95 -51.36 11.73
N ILE A 46 0.57 -50.58 12.78
CA ILE A 46 -0.37 -50.80 13.95
C ILE A 46 -0.25 -52.11 14.85
N PRO A 47 -1.15 -52.41 15.82
CA PRO A 47 -1.47 -51.82 17.15
C PRO A 47 -1.11 -52.70 18.40
N ILE A 48 -1.28 -52.15 19.63
CA ILE A 48 -1.95 -52.79 20.81
C ILE A 48 -1.95 -51.77 22.00
N GLN A 49 -2.74 -51.87 23.07
CA GLN A 49 -4.21 -51.96 23.27
C GLN A 49 -4.49 -51.78 24.80
N THR A 50 -5.75 -51.92 25.26
CA THR A 50 -6.26 -51.64 26.63
C THR A 50 -6.37 -50.14 26.95
N LEU A 51 -7.23 -49.62 27.85
CA LEU A 51 -8.46 -50.06 28.56
C LEU A 51 -9.15 -48.74 29.06
N ALA A 52 -10.43 -48.61 29.45
CA ALA A 52 -11.54 -49.55 29.65
C ALA A 52 -12.92 -48.85 29.54
N LYS A 53 -13.99 -49.63 29.28
CA LYS A 53 -15.36 -49.61 29.87
C LYS A 53 -16.18 -48.29 29.92
N GLU A 54 -17.51 -48.25 29.71
CA GLU A 54 -18.60 -49.20 29.32
C GLU A 54 -19.87 -48.33 29.12
N ASP A 55 -20.90 -48.61 28.31
CA ASP A 55 -21.18 -49.61 27.25
C ASP A 55 -22.41 -49.11 26.40
N VAL A 56 -22.56 -49.39 25.09
CA VAL A 56 -23.41 -50.45 24.45
C VAL A 56 -24.94 -50.28 24.65
N PRO A 57 -25.85 -50.51 23.64
CA PRO A 57 -25.74 -51.48 22.52
C PRO A 57 -26.05 -51.04 21.05
N TYR A 58 -25.79 -52.01 20.16
CA TYR A 58 -25.85 -52.11 18.68
C TYR A 58 -27.16 -52.78 18.15
N PRO A 59 -27.39 -53.24 16.87
CA PRO A 59 -26.53 -53.65 15.70
C PRO A 59 -26.80 -52.87 14.38
N LYS A 60 -26.34 -53.15 13.14
CA LYS A 60 -25.93 -54.35 12.33
C LYS A 60 -24.73 -53.97 11.39
N ARG A 61 -23.91 -54.83 10.73
CA ARG A 61 -23.97 -56.14 9.98
C ARG A 61 -24.48 -56.01 8.52
N THR A 62 -23.82 -56.51 7.45
CA THR A 62 -22.94 -57.73 7.24
C THR A 62 -21.89 -57.70 6.06
N SER A 63 -20.60 -58.01 6.33
CA SER A 63 -19.66 -59.08 5.81
C SER A 63 -19.76 -59.76 4.39
N PRO A 64 -18.77 -60.58 3.86
CA PRO A 64 -17.25 -60.61 3.89
C PRO A 64 -16.45 -61.34 2.71
N LYS A 65 -15.10 -61.52 2.85
CA LYS A 65 -14.17 -62.69 2.46
C LYS A 65 -13.22 -62.74 1.20
N PRO A 66 -11.92 -63.18 1.35
CA PRO A 66 -10.94 -63.54 0.27
C PRO A 66 -10.06 -64.84 0.48
N THR A 67 -9.15 -65.26 -0.46
CA THR A 67 -7.88 -66.13 -0.37
C THR A 67 -7.41 -66.68 -1.79
N PRO A 68 -6.29 -67.45 -2.05
CA PRO A 68 -4.81 -67.28 -1.77
C PRO A 68 -3.74 -67.80 -2.83
N LEU A 69 -2.45 -67.34 -2.76
CA LEU A 69 -1.12 -68.03 -3.09
C LEU A 69 -0.75 -68.54 -4.55
N PRO A 70 0.46 -69.10 -4.92
CA PRO A 70 1.86 -69.22 -4.31
C PRO A 70 3.17 -69.05 -5.24
N PHE A 71 4.38 -68.96 -4.63
CA PHE A 71 5.81 -69.25 -5.13
C PHE A 71 6.45 -68.37 -6.28
N ALA A 72 7.75 -68.45 -6.74
CA ALA A 72 8.92 -69.40 -6.67
C ALA A 72 10.36 -68.72 -6.80
N TRP A 73 11.48 -69.48 -7.03
CA TRP A 73 12.95 -69.10 -7.15
C TRP A 73 13.71 -70.02 -8.18
N PRO A 74 14.93 -69.70 -8.79
CA PRO A 74 16.27 -69.65 -8.11
C PRO A 74 17.52 -68.90 -8.75
N ALA A 75 18.57 -68.63 -7.92
CA ALA A 75 20.07 -68.74 -8.07
C ALA A 75 20.89 -68.44 -9.39
N ALA A 76 22.20 -68.07 -9.41
CA ALA A 76 23.20 -67.54 -8.43
C ALA A 76 24.58 -67.22 -9.13
N PHE A 77 25.59 -66.74 -8.35
CA PHE A 77 27.06 -66.54 -8.62
C PHE A 77 27.50 -65.28 -9.44
N ASP A 78 28.61 -64.58 -9.12
CA ASP A 78 29.60 -64.73 -8.02
C ASP A 78 30.30 -63.39 -7.58
N ASN A 79 31.05 -63.48 -6.46
CA ASN A 79 31.91 -62.53 -5.70
C ASN A 79 32.82 -61.55 -6.50
N MET A 80 33.45 -60.49 -5.96
CA MET A 80 33.89 -60.09 -4.58
C MET A 80 34.26 -58.57 -4.61
N SER A 81 34.28 -57.73 -3.56
CA SER A 81 33.64 -57.69 -2.23
C SER A 81 33.82 -56.28 -1.64
N SER A 82 32.74 -55.62 -1.21
CA SER A 82 32.75 -54.32 -0.50
C SER A 82 31.93 -54.41 0.80
N PRO A 83 32.19 -53.57 1.82
CA PRO A 83 31.44 -53.61 3.07
C PRO A 83 29.94 -53.36 2.87
N THR A 84 29.12 -54.02 3.68
CA THR A 84 27.65 -54.09 3.50
C THR A 84 26.91 -53.41 4.65
N LEU A 85 25.59 -53.21 4.51
CA LEU A 85 24.75 -52.44 5.44
C LEU A 85 24.77 -52.91 6.92
N LEU A 86 25.38 -54.05 7.26
CA LEU A 86 25.60 -54.42 8.67
C LEU A 86 26.48 -53.41 9.43
N GLU A 87 27.39 -52.70 8.76
CA GLU A 87 28.18 -51.65 9.43
C GLU A 87 27.36 -50.37 9.65
N GLN A 88 26.48 -49.98 8.70
CA GLN A 88 25.59 -48.83 8.89
C GLN A 88 24.44 -49.10 9.89
N LEU A 89 24.04 -50.36 10.07
CA LEU A 89 23.10 -50.77 11.12
C LEU A 89 23.72 -50.79 12.53
N SER A 90 25.05 -50.63 12.68
CA SER A 90 25.70 -50.61 14.00
C SER A 90 25.38 -49.35 14.81
N HIS A 91 25.22 -48.19 14.17
CA HIS A 91 24.95 -46.92 14.87
C HIS A 91 23.52 -46.85 15.42
N TYR A 92 22.51 -47.14 14.60
CA TYR A 92 21.10 -47.02 15.02
C TYR A 92 20.64 -48.04 16.07
N VAL A 93 21.39 -49.13 16.28
CA VAL A 93 21.08 -50.14 17.31
C VAL A 93 21.75 -49.82 18.66
N LEU A 94 22.79 -48.98 18.69
CA LEU A 94 23.48 -48.59 19.93
C LEU A 94 22.84 -47.38 20.61
N ASP A 95 22.44 -46.34 19.88
CA ASP A 95 21.75 -45.17 20.48
C ASP A 95 20.38 -45.53 21.06
N GLY A 96 19.68 -46.50 20.45
CA GLY A 96 18.45 -47.09 20.98
C GLY A 96 18.62 -47.79 22.34
N PHE A 97 19.83 -48.23 22.68
CA PHE A 97 20.15 -48.78 24.01
C PHE A 97 20.62 -47.73 25.02
N TRP A 98 21.20 -46.60 24.57
CA TRP A 98 21.55 -45.50 25.48
C TRP A 98 20.31 -44.75 25.96
N GLN A 99 19.34 -44.46 25.08
CA GLN A 99 18.13 -43.72 25.48
C GLN A 99 17.17 -44.52 26.40
N LEU A 100 17.27 -45.85 26.44
CA LEU A 100 16.51 -46.69 27.38
C LEU A 100 17.17 -46.83 28.77
N GLY A 101 18.42 -46.39 28.94
CA GLY A 101 19.15 -46.53 30.21
C GLY A 101 18.72 -45.58 31.33
N ASN A 102 18.28 -44.35 30.99
CA ASN A 102 18.10 -43.26 31.95
C ASN A 102 16.64 -42.74 32.03
N CYS A 103 15.77 -43.51 32.69
CA CYS A 103 14.70 -43.02 33.62
C CYS A 103 13.62 -44.05 34.01
N PHE A 104 13.78 -45.36 33.74
CA PHE A 104 12.89 -46.38 34.32
C PHE A 104 13.30 -46.80 35.74
N ASN A 105 13.35 -45.82 36.67
CA ASN A 105 13.16 -46.07 38.10
C ASN A 105 12.88 -44.78 38.91
N CYS A 106 12.05 -44.92 39.95
CA CYS A 106 11.87 -43.97 41.06
C CYS A 106 11.44 -42.51 40.73
N PHE A 107 10.13 -42.25 40.60
CA PHE A 107 9.45 -41.22 41.42
C PHE A 107 7.91 -41.35 41.37
N PRO A 108 7.23 -41.75 42.48
CA PRO A 108 5.77 -41.81 42.56
C PRO A 108 5.14 -40.43 42.89
N SER A 109 5.46 -39.43 42.07
CA SER A 109 4.91 -38.07 42.15
C SER A 109 5.11 -37.37 40.81
N THR A 110 4.08 -36.76 40.24
CA THR A 110 4.24 -35.97 39.00
C THR A 110 5.27 -34.87 39.26
N PRO A 111 6.34 -34.74 38.45
CA PRO A 111 7.49 -33.90 38.80
C PRO A 111 7.07 -32.46 39.02
N SER A 112 7.37 -31.96 40.22
CA SER A 112 7.05 -30.60 40.66
C SER A 112 8.31 -29.74 40.70
N LEU A 113 8.47 -28.88 39.69
CA LEU A 113 9.56 -27.90 39.64
C LEU A 113 9.25 -26.73 40.58
N LYS A 114 10.28 -25.98 41.03
CA LYS A 114 10.11 -24.72 41.77
C LYS A 114 10.80 -23.55 41.08
N ILE A 115 10.02 -22.59 40.60
CA ILE A 115 10.52 -21.35 39.97
C ILE A 115 10.31 -20.21 40.96
N ASN A 116 11.40 -19.55 41.39
CA ASN A 116 11.44 -18.50 42.42
C ASN A 116 10.51 -18.74 43.64
N GLY A 117 10.41 -20.00 44.09
CA GLY A 117 9.61 -20.45 45.24
C GLY A 117 8.19 -20.93 44.93
N ARG A 118 7.62 -20.62 43.75
CA ARG A 118 6.34 -21.16 43.29
C ARG A 118 6.52 -22.59 42.78
N SER A 119 5.67 -23.51 43.21
CA SER A 119 5.74 -24.92 42.81
C SER A 119 4.84 -25.16 41.60
N PHE A 120 5.36 -25.77 40.53
CA PHE A 120 4.64 -26.06 39.30
C PHE A 120 4.64 -27.55 39.01
N LYS A 121 3.45 -28.14 38.84
CA LYS A 121 3.26 -29.52 38.41
C LYS A 121 3.34 -29.59 36.89
N ILE A 122 4.26 -30.39 36.35
CA ILE A 122 4.30 -30.69 34.91
C ILE A 122 3.10 -31.55 34.54
N LEU A 123 2.35 -31.15 33.51
CA LEU A 123 1.16 -31.85 33.02
C LEU A 123 1.46 -32.67 31.76
N ARG A 124 2.18 -32.10 30.80
CA ARG A 124 2.68 -32.76 29.58
C ARG A 124 3.82 -31.96 28.94
N LEU A 125 4.58 -32.60 28.06
CA LEU A 125 5.40 -31.89 27.07
C LEU A 125 4.49 -31.20 26.04
N LEU A 126 4.93 -30.05 25.51
CA LEU A 126 4.30 -29.30 24.42
C LEU A 126 5.19 -29.26 23.17
N GLY A 127 6.52 -29.25 23.32
CA GLY A 127 7.48 -29.30 22.21
C GLY A 127 8.91 -29.57 22.69
N GLU A 128 9.77 -30.01 21.77
CA GLU A 128 11.18 -30.35 21.99
C GLU A 128 12.00 -29.91 20.77
N GLY A 129 13.20 -29.39 21.02
CA GLY A 129 14.23 -29.07 20.04
C GLY A 129 15.62 -29.30 20.66
N GLY A 130 16.69 -29.23 19.86
CA GLY A 130 18.01 -29.81 20.17
C GLY A 130 18.52 -29.66 21.60
N PHE A 131 18.36 -28.49 22.22
CA PHE A 131 18.72 -28.24 23.62
C PHE A 131 17.58 -27.62 24.47
N SER A 132 16.34 -27.59 23.96
CA SER A 132 15.21 -26.85 24.57
C SER A 132 13.91 -27.65 24.59
N TYR A 133 13.20 -27.60 25.73
CA TYR A 133 11.97 -28.35 26.01
C TYR A 133 10.87 -27.41 26.49
N VAL A 134 9.66 -27.48 25.93
CA VAL A 134 8.50 -26.70 26.41
C VAL A 134 7.49 -27.62 27.07
N TYR A 135 7.11 -27.33 28.31
CA TYR A 135 6.14 -28.09 29.10
C TYR A 135 4.87 -27.28 29.39
N LEU A 136 3.72 -27.95 29.45
CA LEU A 136 2.50 -27.42 30.05
C LEU A 136 2.56 -27.64 31.56
N VAL A 137 2.41 -26.58 32.35
CA VAL A 137 2.51 -26.63 33.82
C VAL A 137 1.36 -25.90 34.52
N GLN A 138 1.11 -26.27 35.77
CA GLN A 138 0.05 -25.69 36.60
C GLN A 138 0.53 -25.56 38.06
N SER A 139 0.19 -24.46 38.73
CA SER A 139 0.47 -24.27 40.16
C SER A 139 -0.62 -24.98 41.01
N PRO A 140 -0.26 -25.77 42.04
CA PRO A 140 -1.25 -26.42 42.91
C PRO A 140 -2.19 -25.42 43.58
N GLY A 141 -3.48 -25.48 43.24
CA GLY A 141 -4.53 -24.57 43.74
C GLY A 141 -4.92 -23.46 42.76
N ASP A 142 -4.19 -23.28 41.66
CA ASP A 142 -4.49 -22.31 40.61
C ASP A 142 -5.08 -23.01 39.37
N PRO A 143 -6.27 -22.63 38.86
CA PRO A 143 -6.82 -23.16 37.61
C PRO A 143 -6.09 -22.67 36.35
N THR A 144 -5.17 -21.71 36.47
CA THR A 144 -4.41 -21.13 35.35
C THR A 144 -3.35 -22.11 34.84
N LEU A 145 -3.22 -22.17 33.51
CA LEU A 145 -2.22 -22.98 32.81
C LEU A 145 -1.08 -22.08 32.30
N TYR A 146 0.14 -22.61 32.32
CA TYR A 146 1.34 -21.90 31.89
C TYR A 146 2.20 -22.78 30.98
N ALA A 147 2.94 -22.15 30.07
CA ALA A 147 4.00 -22.79 29.31
C ALA A 147 5.33 -22.60 30.04
N LEU A 148 6.23 -23.58 29.96
CA LEU A 148 7.53 -23.56 30.61
C LEU A 148 8.61 -24.02 29.64
N LYS A 149 9.44 -23.10 29.13
CA LYS A 149 10.63 -23.41 28.32
C LYS A 149 11.77 -23.78 29.28
N LYS A 150 12.43 -24.92 29.05
CA LYS A 150 13.64 -25.41 29.73
C LYS A 150 14.74 -25.51 28.69
N ILE A 151 15.75 -24.65 28.78
CA ILE A 151 16.94 -24.66 27.93
C ILE A 151 18.08 -25.33 28.72
N ARG A 152 18.74 -26.33 28.13
CA ARG A 152 19.98 -26.92 28.68
C ARG A 152 21.19 -26.22 28.08
N CYS A 153 22.21 -26.00 28.89
CA CYS A 153 23.45 -25.33 28.49
C CYS A 153 24.63 -26.30 28.73
N PRO A 154 24.93 -27.20 27.77
CA PRO A 154 25.95 -28.25 27.94
C PRO A 154 27.36 -27.83 27.52
N PHE A 155 27.50 -26.68 26.85
CA PHE A 155 28.77 -26.19 26.32
C PHE A 155 29.14 -24.89 27.04
N GLY A 156 29.55 -25.04 28.30
CA GLY A 156 30.10 -23.95 29.12
C GLY A 156 29.21 -22.70 29.23
N GLN A 157 29.86 -21.58 29.49
CA GLN A 157 29.25 -20.29 29.79
C GLN A 157 28.54 -19.63 28.61
N GLU A 158 29.05 -19.83 27.39
CA GLU A 158 28.54 -19.23 26.16
C GLU A 158 27.08 -19.64 25.91
N SER A 159 26.80 -20.95 26.00
CA SER A 159 25.44 -21.50 25.90
C SER A 159 24.48 -21.01 27.02
N VAL A 160 25.03 -20.57 28.17
CA VAL A 160 24.25 -19.91 29.24
C VAL A 160 24.01 -18.43 28.94
N ALA A 161 25.00 -17.74 28.35
CA ALA A 161 24.88 -16.34 27.96
C ALA A 161 23.80 -16.16 26.87
N GLN A 162 23.78 -17.02 25.85
CA GLN A 162 22.76 -17.01 24.79
C GLN A 162 21.36 -17.27 25.38
N ALA A 163 21.19 -18.28 26.24
CA ALA A 163 19.91 -18.56 26.90
C ALA A 163 19.41 -17.40 27.80
N LEU A 164 20.31 -16.56 28.32
CA LEU A 164 19.96 -15.36 29.08
C LEU A 164 19.63 -14.14 28.21
N LYS A 165 20.05 -14.09 26.93
CA LYS A 165 19.57 -13.07 25.98
C LYS A 165 18.06 -13.25 25.71
N GLU A 166 17.60 -14.50 25.53
CA GLU A 166 16.17 -14.78 25.32
C GLU A 166 15.30 -14.37 26.53
N VAL A 167 15.80 -14.59 27.75
CA VAL A 167 15.13 -14.14 28.99
C VAL A 167 15.01 -12.60 29.05
N GLU A 168 16.03 -11.88 28.58
CA GLU A 168 16.02 -10.42 28.52
C GLU A 168 15.04 -9.92 27.44
N ALA A 169 15.01 -10.57 26.26
CA ALA A 169 14.09 -10.28 25.16
C ALA A 169 12.61 -10.30 25.56
N TYR A 170 12.16 -11.33 26.29
CA TYR A 170 10.77 -11.42 26.81
C TYR A 170 10.41 -10.35 27.87
N SER A 171 11.37 -9.51 28.26
CA SER A 171 11.15 -8.41 29.19
C SER A 171 11.16 -7.03 28.51
N LEU A 172 11.86 -6.88 27.37
CA LEU A 172 12.00 -5.60 26.64
C LEU A 172 10.65 -4.98 26.30
N PHE A 173 9.81 -5.75 25.61
CA PHE A 173 8.62 -5.22 24.93
C PHE A 173 7.39 -5.13 25.85
N ALA A 174 7.55 -5.26 27.16
CA ALA A 174 6.44 -5.22 28.10
C ALA A 174 5.87 -3.79 28.30
N PRO A 175 4.55 -3.61 28.47
CA PRO A 175 3.46 -4.58 28.28
C PRO A 175 2.79 -4.42 26.89
N HIS A 176 3.46 -4.79 25.79
CA HIS A 176 2.84 -4.73 24.46
C HIS A 176 1.79 -5.84 24.27
N PRO A 177 0.52 -5.54 23.90
CA PRO A 177 -0.56 -6.52 23.87
C PRO A 177 -0.41 -7.63 22.81
N ASN A 178 0.49 -7.48 21.82
CA ASN A 178 0.70 -8.48 20.76
C ASN A 178 2.04 -9.22 20.82
N ILE A 179 2.78 -9.11 21.94
CA ILE A 179 4.04 -9.84 22.16
C ILE A 179 3.89 -10.68 23.42
N ILE A 180 4.54 -11.85 23.47
CA ILE A 180 4.58 -12.69 24.66
C ILE A 180 5.58 -12.13 25.69
N HIS A 181 5.18 -12.08 26.96
CA HIS A 181 6.02 -11.60 28.06
C HIS A 181 6.33 -12.72 29.03
N ALA A 182 7.54 -12.73 29.60
CA ALA A 182 7.90 -13.70 30.63
C ALA A 182 7.16 -13.40 31.95
N ILE A 183 6.59 -14.44 32.56
CA ILE A 183 5.94 -14.36 33.87
C ILE A 183 6.98 -14.54 34.98
N ASP A 184 7.95 -15.43 34.78
CA ASP A 184 9.01 -15.73 35.75
C ASP A 184 10.18 -16.47 35.08
N HIS A 185 11.37 -16.50 35.69
CA HIS A 185 12.51 -17.30 35.23
C HIS A 185 13.45 -17.76 36.36
N SER A 186 14.16 -18.88 36.15
CA SER A 186 15.19 -19.37 37.08
C SER A 186 16.31 -20.14 36.38
N VAL A 187 17.51 -20.15 36.97
CA VAL A 187 18.67 -20.94 36.51
C VAL A 187 19.01 -21.96 37.58
N GLU A 188 19.22 -23.22 37.19
CA GLU A 188 19.61 -24.33 38.08
C GLU A 188 20.83 -25.08 37.50
N SER A 189 21.70 -25.59 38.37
CA SER A 189 22.81 -26.51 37.98
C SER A 189 22.37 -27.96 38.11
N GLU A 190 22.75 -28.81 37.17
CA GLU A 190 22.33 -30.22 37.15
C GLU A 190 23.13 -31.06 38.19
N ARG A 191 22.47 -32.00 38.87
CA ARG A 191 23.07 -32.72 40.01
C ARG A 191 24.01 -33.84 39.57
N GLY A 192 25.27 -33.48 39.33
CA GLY A 192 26.36 -34.43 39.09
C GLY A 192 27.57 -33.78 38.41
N ASP A 193 27.34 -32.67 37.71
CA ASP A 193 28.34 -31.97 36.91
C ASP A 193 28.15 -30.44 37.06
N PRO A 194 29.10 -29.71 37.68
CA PRO A 194 28.99 -28.27 37.91
C PRO A 194 28.96 -27.42 36.62
N GLY A 195 29.48 -27.92 35.50
CA GLY A 195 29.49 -27.20 34.22
C GLY A 195 28.11 -27.09 33.59
N ASN A 196 27.30 -28.14 33.75
CA ASN A 196 25.97 -28.26 33.14
C ASN A 196 24.92 -27.40 33.87
N LYS A 197 24.52 -26.30 33.24
CA LYS A 197 23.48 -25.37 33.73
C LYS A 197 22.19 -25.52 32.90
N THR A 198 21.07 -25.11 33.48
CA THR A 198 19.74 -25.13 32.85
C THR A 198 19.01 -23.83 33.16
N VAL A 199 18.39 -23.23 32.14
CA VAL A 199 17.53 -22.04 32.26
C VAL A 199 16.06 -22.43 32.10
N TYR A 200 15.20 -21.90 32.95
CA TYR A 200 13.75 -22.09 32.91
C TYR A 200 13.04 -20.75 32.72
N ILE A 201 12.07 -20.69 31.80
CA ILE A 201 11.28 -19.49 31.47
C ILE A 201 9.78 -19.84 31.52
N LEU A 202 9.03 -19.18 32.39
CA LEU A 202 7.58 -19.35 32.55
C LEU A 202 6.84 -18.32 31.68
N LEU A 203 5.95 -18.80 30.81
CA LEU A 203 5.23 -18.02 29.80
C LEU A 203 3.71 -18.24 29.90
N PRO A 204 2.87 -17.30 29.43
CA PRO A 204 1.43 -17.50 29.29
C PRO A 204 1.12 -18.71 28.38
N TYR A 205 0.16 -19.55 28.75
CA TYR A 205 -0.34 -20.61 27.87
C TYR A 205 -1.59 -20.15 27.12
N TYR A 206 -1.50 -20.07 25.79
CA TYR A 206 -2.65 -19.83 24.92
C TYR A 206 -3.21 -21.15 24.41
N ARG A 207 -4.50 -21.41 24.70
CA ARG A 207 -5.15 -22.71 24.48
C ARG A 207 -5.44 -23.02 23.01
N ARG A 208 -5.35 -22.02 22.12
CA ARG A 208 -5.64 -22.17 20.68
C ARG A 208 -4.45 -22.59 19.82
N GLY A 209 -3.25 -22.70 20.41
CA GLY A 209 -2.03 -23.00 19.67
C GLY A 209 -1.50 -21.80 18.87
N ASN A 210 -0.59 -22.08 17.95
CA ASN A 210 -0.01 -21.09 17.05
C ASN A 210 -0.70 -21.07 15.67
N LEU A 211 -0.26 -20.15 14.83
CA LEU A 211 -0.77 -19.96 13.48
C LEU A 211 -0.44 -21.16 12.57
N GLN A 212 0.66 -21.89 12.84
CA GLN A 212 0.97 -23.16 12.17
C GLN A 212 0.02 -24.30 12.58
N ASP A 213 -0.37 -24.40 13.86
CA ASP A 213 -1.40 -25.35 14.33
C ASP A 213 -2.72 -25.08 13.59
N ALA A 214 -3.07 -23.80 13.42
CA ALA A 214 -4.24 -23.39 12.65
C ALA A 214 -4.11 -23.66 11.14
N ILE A 215 -2.92 -23.51 10.53
CA ILE A 215 -2.63 -23.95 9.16
C ILE A 215 -2.80 -25.47 9.03
N ASN A 216 -2.17 -26.24 9.92
CA ASN A 216 -2.19 -27.69 9.91
C ASN A 216 -3.61 -28.22 10.12
N ALA A 217 -4.37 -27.64 11.06
CA ALA A 217 -5.78 -27.95 11.26
C ALA A 217 -6.62 -27.60 10.02
N ASN A 218 -6.36 -26.48 9.36
CA ASN A 218 -7.03 -26.11 8.12
C ASN A 218 -6.73 -27.12 6.99
N LEU A 219 -5.47 -27.46 6.76
CA LEU A 219 -5.06 -28.47 5.77
C LEU A 219 -5.70 -29.84 6.03
N VAL A 220 -5.68 -30.33 7.28
CA VAL A 220 -6.27 -31.62 7.66
C VAL A 220 -7.79 -31.63 7.47
N ASN A 221 -8.48 -30.54 7.82
CA ASN A 221 -9.94 -30.42 7.68
C ASN A 221 -10.39 -29.95 6.28
N ARG A 222 -9.46 -29.63 5.37
CA ARG A 222 -9.70 -28.94 4.09
C ARG A 222 -10.49 -27.62 4.23
N ALA A 223 -10.22 -26.91 5.33
CA ALA A 223 -10.61 -25.52 5.48
C ALA A 223 -9.42 -24.62 5.10
N ARG A 224 -9.63 -23.30 5.10
CA ARG A 224 -8.57 -22.31 4.91
C ARG A 224 -8.52 -21.36 6.09
N PHE A 225 -7.52 -20.49 6.07
CA PHE A 225 -7.82 -19.11 6.41
C PHE A 225 -8.62 -18.56 5.23
N PRO A 226 -9.95 -18.34 5.35
CA PRO A 226 -10.52 -17.17 4.72
C PRO A 226 -9.68 -15.96 5.26
N GLU A 227 -9.66 -14.79 4.64
CA GLU A 227 -8.69 -13.76 5.03
C GLU A 227 -9.17 -12.79 6.16
N ARG A 228 -9.57 -11.51 5.96
CA ARG A 228 -9.73 -10.31 6.89
C ARG A 228 -9.48 -10.41 8.37
N ARG A 229 -9.92 -11.42 9.10
CA ARG A 229 -9.38 -11.64 10.46
C ARG A 229 -7.96 -12.18 10.40
N LEU A 230 -7.50 -12.67 9.24
CA LEU A 230 -6.12 -12.79 8.90
C LEU A 230 -5.51 -11.40 8.74
N MET A 231 -6.08 -10.42 8.02
CA MET A 231 -5.61 -9.02 8.14
C MET A 231 -5.65 -8.58 9.60
N VAL A 232 -6.74 -8.71 10.35
CA VAL A 232 -6.83 -8.25 11.76
C VAL A 232 -5.90 -9.05 12.71
N LEU A 233 -5.39 -10.22 12.30
CA LEU A 233 -4.27 -10.91 12.97
C LEU A 233 -2.91 -10.45 12.41
N PHE A 234 -2.79 -10.19 11.12
CA PHE A 234 -1.63 -9.65 10.43
C PHE A 234 -1.32 -8.27 11.00
N LEU A 235 -2.27 -7.32 10.95
CA LEU A 235 -2.41 -6.13 11.80
C LEU A 235 -1.79 -6.26 13.18
N GLY A 236 -2.12 -7.33 13.91
CA GLY A 236 -1.66 -7.52 15.27
C GLY A 236 -0.21 -8.03 15.33
N VAL A 237 0.24 -8.78 14.32
CA VAL A 237 1.65 -9.16 14.11
C VAL A 237 2.45 -7.97 13.63
N CYS A 238 1.89 -7.09 12.80
CA CYS A 238 2.48 -5.81 12.37
C CYS A 238 2.57 -4.83 13.54
N ARG A 239 1.48 -4.67 14.32
CA ARG A 239 1.46 -4.03 15.65
C ARG A 239 2.36 -4.76 16.67
N ALA A 240 2.84 -5.99 16.42
CA ALA A 240 3.84 -6.64 17.29
C ALA A 240 5.26 -6.31 16.82
N LEU A 241 5.54 -6.48 15.53
CA LEU A 241 6.78 -6.09 14.88
C LEU A 241 7.14 -4.65 15.24
N LYS A 242 6.18 -3.71 15.26
CA LYS A 242 6.23 -2.41 15.99
C LYS A 242 7.21 -2.35 17.12
N ALA A 243 6.83 -3.04 18.18
CA ALA A 243 7.41 -2.79 19.47
C ALA A 243 8.81 -3.39 19.55
N MET A 244 9.26 -4.10 18.50
CA MET A 244 10.62 -4.56 18.23
C MET A 244 11.32 -3.61 17.25
N HIS A 245 10.78 -3.44 16.04
CA HIS A 245 11.30 -2.69 14.89
C HIS A 245 11.58 -1.22 15.18
N GLN A 246 10.84 -0.59 16.08
CA GLN A 246 11.10 0.78 16.53
C GLN A 246 10.95 0.86 18.06
N TYR A 247 11.59 -0.08 18.75
CA TYR A 247 11.67 -0.11 20.21
C TYR A 247 12.52 1.04 20.76
N ARG A 248 11.93 1.89 21.61
CA ARG A 248 12.67 2.88 22.40
C ARG A 248 13.14 2.26 23.73
N VAL A 249 14.42 2.48 24.05
CA VAL A 249 15.10 1.94 25.25
C VAL A 249 14.54 2.56 26.52
N LYS A 250 13.58 1.86 27.15
CA LYS A 250 13.03 2.23 28.45
C LYS A 250 14.02 1.91 29.58
N GLY A 251 14.03 2.71 30.64
CA GLY A 251 14.71 2.39 31.89
C GLY A 251 14.32 1.00 32.38
N ALA A 252 15.33 0.17 32.65
CA ALA A 252 15.20 -1.27 32.36
C ALA A 252 13.99 -1.98 32.99
N PRO A 253 13.31 -2.86 32.22
CA PRO A 253 12.27 -3.75 32.71
C PRO A 253 12.71 -4.51 33.97
N GLY A 254 11.87 -4.50 35.01
CA GLY A 254 12.15 -5.17 36.28
C GLY A 254 13.05 -4.42 37.27
N GLY A 255 13.56 -3.24 36.91
CA GLY A 255 14.25 -2.33 37.83
C GLY A 255 15.61 -2.81 38.37
N GLU A 256 16.13 -2.08 39.36
CA GLU A 256 17.51 -2.24 39.85
C GLU A 256 17.81 -3.65 40.40
N ALA A 257 16.81 -4.30 41.00
CA ALA A 257 16.91 -5.68 41.50
C ALA A 257 17.12 -6.68 40.35
N SER A 258 16.44 -6.52 39.21
CA SER A 258 16.60 -7.38 38.05
C SER A 258 17.97 -7.18 37.39
N ARG A 259 18.39 -5.92 37.16
CA ARG A 259 19.74 -5.58 36.68
C ARG A 259 20.84 -6.18 37.58
N LYS A 260 20.69 -6.12 38.91
CA LYS A 260 21.62 -6.77 39.85
C LYS A 260 21.60 -8.30 39.76
N LYS A 261 20.43 -8.93 39.57
CA LYS A 261 20.30 -10.39 39.37
C LYS A 261 21.02 -10.83 38.09
N ALA A 262 20.71 -10.22 36.94
CA ALA A 262 21.30 -10.54 35.64
C ALA A 262 22.82 -10.28 35.60
N LYS A 263 23.29 -9.13 36.10
CA LYS A 263 24.72 -8.82 36.18
C LYS A 263 25.48 -9.78 37.08
N LYS A 264 24.90 -10.17 38.23
CA LYS A 264 25.48 -11.18 39.12
C LYS A 264 25.57 -12.55 38.44
N VAL A 265 24.53 -12.97 37.71
CA VAL A 265 24.57 -14.23 36.94
C VAL A 265 25.63 -14.16 35.83
N ARG A 266 25.75 -13.06 35.06
CA ARG A 266 26.84 -12.90 34.08
C ARG A 266 28.23 -12.94 34.72
N GLN A 267 28.39 -12.46 35.96
CA GLN A 267 29.68 -12.51 36.70
C GLN A 267 29.97 -13.88 37.35
N GLU A 268 28.95 -14.58 37.86
CA GLU A 268 29.06 -15.97 38.35
C GLU A 268 29.15 -17.00 37.20
N ALA A 269 28.79 -16.58 35.99
CA ALA A 269 29.16 -17.23 34.75
C ALA A 269 30.65 -16.96 34.49
N ALA A 270 31.05 -15.70 34.22
CA ALA A 270 32.42 -15.25 33.85
C ALA A 270 33.59 -15.84 34.66
N ARG A 271 33.38 -16.14 35.95
CA ARG A 271 34.43 -16.71 36.80
C ARG A 271 34.64 -18.22 36.59
N ALA A 272 33.65 -18.92 36.06
CA ALA A 272 33.70 -20.37 35.81
C ALA A 272 34.50 -20.71 34.55
N ASP A 273 34.42 -19.91 33.49
CA ASP A 273 35.31 -20.10 32.32
C ASP A 273 36.76 -19.79 32.68
N ALA A 274 37.04 -18.74 33.45
CA ALA A 274 38.40 -18.47 33.93
C ALA A 274 38.97 -19.63 34.79
N GLU A 275 38.13 -20.29 35.58
CA GLU A 275 38.48 -21.51 36.34
C GLU A 275 38.67 -22.75 35.41
N ALA A 276 38.09 -22.76 34.19
CA ALA A 276 38.20 -23.85 33.22
C ALA A 276 39.31 -23.66 32.17
N GLU A 277 39.59 -22.42 31.75
CA GLU A 277 40.71 -22.09 30.86
C GLU A 277 42.06 -22.48 31.51
N GLU A 278 42.21 -22.30 32.83
CA GLU A 278 43.39 -22.75 33.56
C GLU A 278 43.59 -24.28 33.47
N GLU A 279 42.52 -25.09 33.47
CA GLU A 279 42.62 -26.55 33.26
C GLU A 279 43.03 -26.90 31.82
N VAL A 280 42.45 -26.23 30.81
CA VAL A 280 42.76 -26.48 29.39
C VAL A 280 44.19 -26.05 29.04
N VAL A 281 44.67 -24.93 29.59
CA VAL A 281 46.07 -24.49 29.46
C VAL A 281 47.01 -25.50 30.13
N HIS A 282 46.65 -26.04 31.30
CA HIS A 282 47.43 -27.11 31.94
C HIS A 282 47.49 -28.40 31.11
N ALA A 283 46.42 -28.77 30.41
CA ALA A 283 46.41 -29.93 29.53
C ALA A 283 47.31 -29.74 28.29
N ASN A 284 47.24 -28.57 27.64
CA ASN A 284 47.95 -28.32 26.37
C ASN A 284 49.47 -28.13 26.51
N GLN A 285 49.99 -27.81 27.70
CA GLN A 285 51.45 -27.80 27.95
C GLN A 285 52.11 -29.18 27.75
N SER A 286 51.35 -30.27 27.71
CA SER A 286 51.86 -31.63 27.50
C SER A 286 52.25 -31.96 26.04
N ARG A 287 51.77 -31.21 25.03
CA ARG A 287 51.87 -31.61 23.61
C ARG A 287 52.87 -30.84 22.74
N ARG A 288 53.38 -29.67 23.16
CA ARG A 288 54.38 -28.91 22.37
C ARG A 288 55.80 -29.46 22.54
N ARG A 289 56.13 -30.61 21.88
CA ARG A 289 57.53 -31.07 21.77
C ARG A 289 57.90 -31.90 20.53
N SER A 290 57.45 -31.51 19.35
CA SER A 290 58.06 -31.98 18.08
C SER A 290 57.87 -30.98 16.94
N GLN A 291 58.95 -30.80 16.17
CA GLN A 291 59.05 -30.07 14.88
C GLN A 291 58.90 -28.53 14.91
N ARG A 292 59.55 -27.95 13.91
CA ARG A 292 59.89 -26.54 13.65
C ARG A 292 60.30 -26.43 12.18
N GLU A 293 60.44 -25.18 11.73
CA GLU A 293 61.13 -24.71 10.51
C GLU A 293 60.34 -24.82 9.18
N ASP A 294 60.52 -23.78 8.37
CA ASP A 294 60.04 -23.46 7.00
C ASP A 294 58.49 -23.43 6.82
N ASP A 295 57.78 -22.29 6.74
CA ASP A 295 57.98 -21.10 5.87
C ASP A 295 57.53 -19.76 6.52
N ASP A 296 58.02 -18.61 6.02
CA ASP A 296 57.65 -17.24 6.42
C ASP A 296 56.67 -16.56 5.42
N GLU A 297 55.35 -16.78 5.52
CA GLU A 297 54.30 -15.85 5.01
C GLU A 297 52.87 -16.24 5.46
N ASP A 298 52.59 -16.33 6.76
CA ASP A 298 51.22 -16.50 7.28
C ASP A 298 51.08 -15.93 8.70
N ASP A 299 50.46 -14.75 8.84
CA ASP A 299 50.24 -14.09 10.14
C ASP A 299 48.78 -13.63 10.27
N ALA A 300 48.23 -13.75 11.49
CA ALA A 300 46.85 -13.41 11.88
C ALA A 300 45.67 -14.23 11.28
N GLN A 301 45.65 -15.55 11.46
CA GLN A 301 44.39 -16.24 11.84
C GLN A 301 44.31 -16.43 13.36
N ALA A 302 43.82 -15.40 14.04
CA ALA A 302 43.35 -15.49 15.43
C ALA A 302 41.83 -15.75 15.44
N PRO A 303 41.27 -16.54 16.38
CA PRO A 303 39.83 -16.58 16.59
C PRO A 303 39.34 -15.20 17.03
N LEU A 304 38.38 -14.60 16.30
CA LEU A 304 37.74 -13.36 16.74
C LEU A 304 36.89 -13.65 17.98
N MET A 305 36.87 -12.71 18.93
CA MET A 305 35.95 -12.74 20.06
C MET A 305 34.58 -12.23 19.60
N ASP A 306 33.48 -12.86 20.05
CA ASP A 306 32.09 -12.39 19.86
C ASP A 306 31.77 -11.03 20.51
N GLY A 307 32.79 -10.35 21.05
CA GLY A 307 32.71 -9.02 21.61
C GLY A 307 32.39 -7.93 20.58
N GLU A 308 32.81 -8.04 19.32
CA GLU A 308 32.66 -6.91 18.37
C GLU A 308 31.18 -6.58 18.06
N VAL A 309 30.35 -7.58 17.78
CA VAL A 309 28.91 -7.39 17.51
C VAL A 309 28.16 -6.87 18.75
N MET A 310 28.52 -7.38 19.93
CA MET A 310 27.89 -6.97 21.19
C MET A 310 28.35 -5.58 21.66
N ALA A 311 29.62 -5.22 21.45
CA ALA A 311 30.20 -3.94 21.86
C ALA A 311 29.78 -2.78 20.96
N ALA A 312 29.50 -3.04 19.68
CA ALA A 312 29.02 -2.03 18.73
C ALA A 312 27.65 -1.41 19.10
N GLN A 313 26.86 -2.07 19.96
CA GLN A 313 25.46 -1.69 20.22
C GLN A 313 25.08 -1.47 21.70
N ASP A 314 25.99 -1.70 22.65
CA ASP A 314 25.79 -1.37 24.08
C ASP A 314 26.08 0.12 24.38
N GLY A 315 25.51 1.01 23.55
CA GLY A 315 25.71 2.47 23.60
C GLY A 315 24.44 3.33 23.69
N VAL A 316 23.25 2.78 23.44
CA VAL A 316 22.00 3.59 23.37
C VAL A 316 21.54 4.06 24.75
N PRO A 317 21.38 5.38 24.99
CA PRO A 317 20.90 5.91 26.28
C PRO A 317 19.39 5.70 26.47
N GLU A 318 18.93 5.88 27.71
CA GLU A 318 17.50 5.77 28.06
C GLU A 318 16.67 6.83 27.30
N GLY A 319 15.66 6.36 26.56
CA GLY A 319 14.84 7.15 25.64
C GLY A 319 15.23 7.03 24.15
N GLY A 320 16.47 6.60 23.85
CA GLY A 320 16.97 6.40 22.49
C GLY A 320 16.30 5.22 21.76
N MET A 321 16.39 5.21 20.43
CA MET A 321 15.89 4.10 19.62
C MET A 321 16.89 2.94 19.64
N ARG A 322 16.40 1.70 19.77
CA ARG A 322 17.16 0.47 19.49
C ARG A 322 16.22 -0.53 18.87
N SER A 323 16.13 -0.50 17.55
CA SER A 323 15.34 -1.45 16.77
C SER A 323 15.82 -2.89 17.02
N TYR A 324 14.91 -3.84 16.85
CA TYR A 324 15.20 -5.28 16.87
C TYR A 324 14.43 -5.98 15.75
N ALA A 325 15.12 -6.72 14.90
CA ALA A 325 14.50 -7.67 13.99
C ALA A 325 14.28 -9.01 14.72
N HIS A 326 13.12 -9.64 14.53
CA HIS A 326 12.79 -10.96 15.07
C HIS A 326 13.56 -12.07 14.34
N ARG A 327 13.80 -11.89 13.04
CA ARG A 327 14.56 -12.77 12.13
C ARG A 327 14.02 -14.20 12.00
N ASP A 328 12.85 -14.50 12.57
CA ASP A 328 12.19 -15.81 12.49
C ASP A 328 10.64 -15.69 12.51
N ILE A 329 10.09 -14.71 11.79
CA ILE A 329 8.63 -14.57 11.64
C ILE A 329 8.08 -15.71 10.77
N LYS A 330 7.50 -16.70 11.43
CA LYS A 330 6.82 -17.85 10.82
C LYS A 330 5.51 -18.13 11.53
N PRO A 331 4.55 -18.84 10.92
CA PRO A 331 3.28 -19.18 11.57
C PRO A 331 3.45 -19.95 12.89
N GLY A 332 4.55 -20.71 13.06
CA GLY A 332 4.87 -21.40 14.32
C GLY A 332 5.12 -20.46 15.51
N ASN A 333 5.58 -19.23 15.25
CA ASN A 333 5.97 -18.25 16.27
C ASN A 333 4.87 -17.23 16.60
N ILE A 334 3.66 -17.39 16.04
CA ILE A 334 2.53 -16.48 16.26
C ILE A 334 1.43 -17.25 17.00
N MET A 335 1.33 -17.07 18.31
CA MET A 335 0.24 -17.66 19.12
C MET A 335 -1.08 -16.92 18.87
N ILE A 336 -2.19 -17.65 18.95
CA ILE A 336 -3.53 -17.05 18.91
C ILE A 336 -4.08 -16.98 20.34
N SER A 337 -4.40 -15.77 20.80
CA SER A 337 -5.03 -15.53 22.11
C SER A 337 -6.31 -16.36 22.32
N ASP A 338 -6.66 -16.66 23.57
CA ASP A 338 -7.85 -17.47 23.90
C ASP A 338 -9.17 -16.88 23.35
N THR A 339 -9.27 -15.57 23.20
CA THR A 339 -10.40 -14.89 22.53
C THR A 339 -10.50 -15.23 21.04
N GLY A 340 -9.40 -15.59 20.38
CA GLY A 340 -9.33 -15.95 18.96
C GLY A 340 -9.29 -14.75 18.01
N THR A 341 -9.05 -13.55 18.54
CA THR A 341 -9.22 -12.24 17.89
C THR A 341 -7.95 -11.39 17.83
N GLN A 342 -6.85 -11.86 18.42
CA GLN A 342 -5.62 -11.11 18.66
C GLN A 342 -4.42 -12.07 18.61
N PRO A 343 -3.36 -11.76 17.84
CA PRO A 343 -2.13 -12.55 17.80
C PRO A 343 -1.22 -12.18 18.97
N ILE A 344 -0.30 -13.09 19.31
CA ILE A 344 0.77 -12.88 20.28
C ILE A 344 2.05 -13.47 19.67
N LEU A 345 3.00 -12.60 19.29
CA LEU A 345 4.29 -12.99 18.73
C LEU A 345 5.21 -13.56 19.83
N MET A 346 5.88 -14.68 19.54
CA MET A 346 6.69 -15.45 20.50
C MET A 346 8.00 -15.99 19.90
N ASP A 347 8.75 -16.74 20.71
CA ASP A 347 10.06 -17.32 20.42
C ASP A 347 11.12 -16.30 20.01
N LEU A 348 11.44 -15.38 20.94
CA LEU A 348 12.37 -14.28 20.75
C LEU A 348 13.86 -14.71 20.83
N GLY A 349 14.16 -15.96 20.47
CA GLY A 349 15.51 -16.53 20.52
C GLY A 349 16.42 -16.00 19.39
N SER A 350 15.83 -15.74 18.22
CA SER A 350 16.49 -15.21 17.03
C SER A 350 16.51 -13.67 16.97
N LEU A 351 15.96 -13.01 18.00
CA LEU A 351 15.81 -11.56 18.08
C LEU A 351 17.19 -10.88 18.11
N ALA A 352 17.52 -10.18 17.04
CA ALA A 352 18.77 -9.45 16.86
C ALA A 352 18.52 -7.94 16.85
N PRO A 353 19.42 -7.11 17.42
CA PRO A 353 19.26 -5.66 17.34
C PRO A 353 19.56 -5.15 15.93
N SER A 354 19.08 -3.94 15.65
CA SER A 354 18.95 -3.35 14.34
C SER A 354 19.27 -1.86 14.44
N PRO A 355 20.07 -1.25 13.53
CA PRO A 355 20.81 -1.87 12.42
C PRO A 355 22.03 -2.76 12.75
N THR A 356 22.32 -3.72 11.86
CA THR A 356 23.48 -4.63 11.81
C THR A 356 24.32 -4.37 10.54
N PRO A 357 25.19 -3.34 10.50
CA PRO A 357 26.04 -3.06 9.35
C PRO A 357 27.16 -4.08 9.21
N ILE A 358 27.28 -4.69 8.04
CA ILE A 358 28.24 -5.73 7.71
C ILE A 358 29.56 -5.11 7.23
N THR A 359 30.32 -4.60 8.21
CA THR A 359 31.58 -3.88 8.01
C THR A 359 32.77 -4.76 7.62
N SER A 360 32.66 -6.09 7.77
CA SER A 360 33.75 -7.02 7.43
C SER A 360 33.22 -8.36 6.90
N ARG A 361 34.07 -9.07 6.15
CA ARG A 361 33.77 -10.42 5.65
C ARG A 361 33.63 -11.46 6.78
N ALA A 362 34.28 -11.24 7.91
CA ALA A 362 34.12 -12.09 9.10
C ALA A 362 32.71 -11.92 9.71
N LEU A 363 32.25 -10.66 9.83
CA LEU A 363 30.90 -10.34 10.28
C LEU A 363 29.83 -10.85 9.32
N ALA A 364 30.09 -10.78 8.00
CA ALA A 364 29.21 -11.33 6.97
C ALA A 364 28.95 -12.83 7.19
N LEU A 365 30.02 -13.61 7.33
CA LEU A 365 29.96 -15.04 7.61
C LEU A 365 29.25 -15.31 8.96
N GLN A 366 29.58 -14.55 10.01
CA GLN A 366 28.95 -14.72 11.33
C GLN A 366 27.44 -14.46 11.32
N VAL A 367 26.97 -13.41 10.62
CA VAL A 367 25.54 -13.12 10.47
C VAL A 367 24.85 -14.18 9.60
N GLN A 368 25.50 -14.66 8.54
CA GLN A 368 25.00 -15.74 7.70
C GLN A 368 24.87 -17.06 8.46
N ASP A 369 25.85 -17.41 9.29
CA ASP A 369 25.85 -18.64 10.09
C ASP A 369 24.84 -18.56 11.26
N GLN A 370 24.71 -17.41 11.92
CA GLN A 370 23.64 -17.18 12.90
C GLN A 370 22.26 -17.27 12.26
N ALA A 371 22.07 -16.71 11.06
CA ALA A 371 20.84 -16.88 10.29
C ALA A 371 20.64 -18.34 9.86
N ALA A 372 21.71 -19.06 9.53
CA ALA A 372 21.69 -20.47 9.20
C ALA A 372 21.14 -21.32 10.34
N GLU A 373 21.55 -21.04 11.58
CA GLU A 373 21.12 -21.76 12.79
C GLU A 373 19.76 -21.28 13.35
N HIS A 374 19.47 -19.97 13.33
CA HIS A 374 18.36 -19.37 14.09
C HIS A 374 17.17 -18.88 13.23
N SER A 375 17.33 -18.68 11.92
CA SER A 375 16.23 -18.24 11.03
C SER A 375 15.67 -19.40 10.21
N THR A 376 14.36 -19.64 10.26
CA THR A 376 13.72 -20.77 9.57
C THR A 376 13.78 -20.62 8.04
N MET A 377 14.63 -21.43 7.39
CA MET A 377 15.02 -21.29 5.98
C MET A 377 13.87 -21.01 4.98
N PRO A 378 12.69 -21.66 5.04
CA PRO A 378 11.52 -21.32 4.20
C PRO A 378 10.96 -19.89 4.31
N TYR A 379 11.16 -19.21 5.43
CA TYR A 379 10.68 -17.84 5.72
C TYR A 379 11.83 -16.83 5.74
N ARG A 380 13.05 -17.31 5.91
CA ARG A 380 14.29 -16.53 5.82
C ARG A 380 14.35 -15.77 4.49
N ALA A 381 14.87 -14.56 4.56
CA ALA A 381 14.92 -13.64 3.44
C ALA A 381 16.25 -13.74 2.63
N PRO A 382 16.26 -13.43 1.31
CA PRO A 382 17.40 -13.49 0.40
C PRO A 382 18.75 -13.04 0.98
N GLU A 383 18.75 -11.86 1.60
CA GLU A 383 19.89 -11.22 2.26
C GLU A 383 20.51 -12.05 3.40
N LEU A 384 19.76 -12.98 3.99
CA LEU A 384 20.23 -13.91 5.03
C LEU A 384 20.75 -15.26 4.47
N PHE A 385 20.88 -15.40 3.14
CA PHE A 385 21.43 -16.61 2.50
C PHE A 385 22.84 -16.44 1.91
N ASP A 386 23.22 -15.22 1.56
CA ASP A 386 24.46 -14.89 0.86
C ASP A 386 24.91 -13.49 1.32
N VAL A 387 25.43 -13.40 2.55
CA VAL A 387 25.75 -12.12 3.21
C VAL A 387 27.11 -11.59 2.73
N LYS A 388 27.15 -10.30 2.38
CA LYS A 388 28.27 -9.60 1.73
C LYS A 388 28.87 -8.55 2.67
N THR A 389 29.69 -7.65 2.16
CA THR A 389 30.42 -6.65 2.95
C THR A 389 30.22 -5.27 2.34
N GLY A 390 30.02 -4.25 3.18
CA GLY A 390 29.58 -2.92 2.74
C GLY A 390 28.05 -2.75 2.75
N THR A 391 27.35 -3.63 3.44
CA THR A 391 25.89 -3.82 3.45
C THR A 391 25.36 -3.83 4.88
N VAL A 392 24.07 -4.08 5.07
CA VAL A 392 23.35 -4.14 6.35
C VAL A 392 22.24 -5.23 6.22
N ILE A 393 21.62 -5.76 7.30
CA ILE A 393 20.58 -6.85 7.23
C ILE A 393 19.25 -6.61 8.04
N ASP A 394 18.12 -6.23 7.41
CA ASP A 394 17.04 -5.45 8.08
C ASP A 394 15.83 -6.10 8.78
N THR A 395 15.06 -5.24 9.47
CA THR A 395 13.60 -5.36 9.65
C THR A 395 12.81 -5.68 8.36
N LYS A 396 13.37 -5.57 7.14
CA LYS A 396 12.76 -6.12 5.92
C LYS A 396 13.01 -7.62 5.74
N VAL A 397 13.98 -8.22 6.44
CA VAL A 397 14.01 -9.68 6.61
C VAL A 397 12.73 -10.15 7.30
N ASP A 398 12.21 -9.37 8.25
CA ASP A 398 10.92 -9.62 8.89
C ASP A 398 9.74 -9.29 7.96
N ILE A 399 9.85 -8.33 7.02
CA ILE A 399 8.82 -8.08 5.99
C ILE A 399 8.64 -9.28 5.08
N TRP A 400 9.74 -9.85 4.62
CA TRP A 400 9.72 -11.03 3.78
C TRP A 400 9.27 -12.25 4.55
N SER A 401 9.73 -12.42 5.79
CA SER A 401 9.26 -13.47 6.71
C SER A 401 7.74 -13.32 6.99
N LEU A 402 7.25 -12.08 7.10
CA LEU A 402 5.85 -11.70 7.25
C LEU A 402 5.03 -11.95 5.97
N GLY A 403 5.57 -11.64 4.79
CA GLY A 403 5.00 -11.95 3.48
C GLY A 403 4.92 -13.46 3.24
N CYS A 404 5.97 -14.20 3.59
CA CYS A 404 6.03 -15.65 3.60
C CYS A 404 5.01 -16.23 4.60
N THR A 405 4.86 -15.62 5.78
CA THR A 405 3.88 -16.01 6.81
C THR A 405 2.45 -15.79 6.32
N LEU A 406 2.15 -14.63 5.72
CA LEU A 406 0.84 -14.34 5.14
C LEU A 406 0.55 -15.31 3.99
N TYR A 407 1.47 -15.47 3.04
CA TYR A 407 1.41 -16.51 2.01
C TYR A 407 1.11 -17.89 2.62
N ALA A 408 1.83 -18.31 3.65
CA ALA A 408 1.67 -19.63 4.28
C ALA A 408 0.33 -19.81 5.01
N CYS A 409 -0.21 -18.77 5.64
CA CYS A 409 -1.57 -18.81 6.19
C CYS A 409 -2.63 -19.04 5.10
N LEU A 410 -2.38 -18.48 3.92
CA LEU A 410 -3.28 -18.47 2.79
C LEU A 410 -3.14 -19.72 1.88
N VAL A 411 -1.98 -20.39 1.91
CA VAL A 411 -1.61 -21.50 0.99
C VAL A 411 -1.30 -22.82 1.73
N GLY A 412 -0.93 -22.74 3.00
CA GLY A 412 -0.59 -23.89 3.85
C GLY A 412 0.90 -24.26 3.91
N LYS A 413 1.75 -23.58 3.12
CA LYS A 413 3.22 -23.69 3.11
C LYS A 413 3.83 -22.37 2.62
N SER A 414 5.11 -22.13 2.85
CA SER A 414 5.78 -20.91 2.37
C SER A 414 5.82 -20.82 0.83
N PRO A 415 6.02 -19.62 0.26
CA PRO A 415 6.11 -19.44 -1.19
C PRO A 415 7.25 -20.23 -1.83
N PHE A 416 8.36 -20.37 -1.11
CA PHE A 416 9.57 -20.99 -1.64
C PHE A 416 9.61 -22.49 -1.42
N GLU A 417 9.00 -23.04 -0.36
CA GLU A 417 8.69 -24.47 -0.28
C GLU A 417 7.76 -24.89 -1.43
N ALA A 418 6.71 -24.08 -1.71
CA ALA A 418 5.79 -24.35 -2.80
C ALA A 418 6.53 -24.43 -4.16
N ARG A 419 7.40 -23.47 -4.47
CA ARG A 419 8.18 -23.50 -5.73
C ARG A 419 9.27 -24.57 -5.74
N SER A 420 9.98 -24.79 -4.64
CA SER A 420 11.04 -25.80 -4.55
C SER A 420 10.50 -27.22 -4.76
N GLU A 421 9.37 -27.56 -4.15
CA GLU A 421 8.65 -28.83 -4.41
C GLU A 421 8.18 -28.96 -5.86
N GLU A 422 7.69 -27.87 -6.47
CA GLU A 422 7.14 -27.87 -7.83
C GLU A 422 8.22 -27.91 -8.93
N THR A 423 9.42 -27.41 -8.64
CA THR A 423 10.56 -27.35 -9.59
C THR A 423 11.60 -28.45 -9.40
N GLY A 424 11.74 -28.98 -8.18
CA GLY A 424 12.93 -29.71 -7.76
C GLY A 424 14.19 -28.83 -7.60
N GLY A 425 14.03 -27.51 -7.59
CA GLY A 425 15.12 -26.54 -7.39
C GLY A 425 15.47 -26.37 -5.91
N SER A 426 16.71 -25.93 -5.63
CA SER A 426 17.13 -25.60 -4.26
C SER A 426 16.28 -24.47 -3.70
N LEU A 427 15.79 -24.64 -2.48
CA LEU A 427 14.99 -23.64 -1.76
C LEU A 427 15.68 -22.26 -1.73
N SER A 428 16.99 -22.23 -1.49
CA SER A 428 17.81 -21.01 -1.51
C SER A 428 17.81 -20.29 -2.86
N LEU A 429 17.77 -21.02 -3.98
CA LEU A 429 17.74 -20.43 -5.32
C LEU A 429 16.35 -19.89 -5.68
N CYS A 430 15.28 -20.51 -5.17
CA CYS A 430 13.92 -19.96 -5.30
C CYS A 430 13.76 -18.65 -4.51
N VAL A 431 14.32 -18.60 -3.30
CA VAL A 431 14.38 -17.38 -2.45
C VAL A 431 15.17 -16.28 -3.16
N LEU A 432 16.46 -16.51 -3.44
CA LEU A 432 17.37 -15.52 -4.05
C LEU A 432 16.92 -15.05 -5.44
N GLY A 433 16.20 -15.89 -6.20
CA GLY A 433 15.67 -15.54 -7.51
C GLY A 433 14.30 -14.88 -7.51
N GLY A 434 13.64 -14.74 -6.34
CA GLY A 434 12.25 -14.29 -6.26
C GLY A 434 11.24 -15.18 -6.99
N ASP A 435 11.62 -16.42 -7.33
CA ASP A 435 10.79 -17.33 -8.10
C ASP A 435 9.74 -17.96 -7.17
N TRP A 436 8.63 -17.24 -7.02
CA TRP A 436 7.43 -17.72 -6.37
C TRP A 436 6.20 -17.21 -7.12
N ARG A 437 5.04 -17.77 -6.76
CA ARG A 437 3.71 -17.41 -7.23
C ARG A 437 2.69 -18.01 -6.27
N PHE A 438 1.43 -17.64 -6.41
CA PHE A 438 0.36 -18.37 -5.76
C PHE A 438 0.03 -19.69 -6.48
N PRO A 439 -0.47 -20.74 -5.77
CA PRO A 439 -0.65 -22.09 -6.32
C PRO A 439 -1.60 -22.18 -7.53
N ASP A 440 -2.39 -21.15 -7.70
CA ASP A 440 -3.50 -20.97 -8.62
C ASP A 440 -3.20 -19.91 -9.71
N GLU A 441 -2.02 -19.29 -9.68
CA GLU A 441 -1.43 -18.54 -10.81
C GLU A 441 -0.73 -19.48 -11.83
N GLY A 442 -0.37 -20.70 -11.41
CA GLY A 442 0.04 -21.80 -12.31
C GLY A 442 1.50 -21.80 -12.81
N PRO A 443 2.01 -22.92 -13.34
CA PRO A 443 3.44 -23.10 -13.62
C PRO A 443 3.93 -22.26 -14.82
N ALA A 444 5.03 -21.51 -14.63
CA ALA A 444 5.69 -20.80 -15.70
C ALA A 444 6.56 -21.76 -16.56
N GLU A 445 6.15 -22.03 -17.81
CA GLU A 445 6.97 -22.79 -18.77
C GLU A 445 8.19 -21.99 -19.24
N ALA A 446 9.38 -22.44 -18.84
CA ALA A 446 10.64 -21.89 -19.33
C ALA A 446 10.88 -22.27 -20.81
N LYS A 447 10.88 -21.29 -21.72
CA LYS A 447 11.21 -21.54 -23.13
C LYS A 447 12.70 -21.83 -23.34
N ARG A 448 13.10 -23.08 -23.13
CA ARG A 448 13.93 -23.73 -24.16
C ARG A 448 13.04 -24.08 -25.37
N GLY A 449 13.62 -24.05 -26.56
CA GLY A 449 12.84 -23.91 -27.80
C GLY A 449 12.12 -25.17 -28.28
N LYS A 450 11.19 -24.92 -29.23
CA LYS A 450 10.35 -25.85 -30.03
C LYS A 450 9.02 -26.30 -29.41
N GLN A 451 8.00 -26.21 -30.25
CA GLN A 451 6.62 -26.61 -30.00
C GLN A 451 6.48 -28.12 -29.74
N ARG A 452 5.51 -28.50 -28.91
CA ARG A 452 4.33 -29.24 -29.41
C ARG A 452 3.13 -29.13 -28.46
N VAL A 453 1.94 -28.98 -29.04
CA VAL A 453 0.65 -29.03 -28.34
C VAL A 453 0.07 -30.45 -28.48
N SER A 454 -0.09 -31.15 -27.36
CA SER A 454 -0.95 -32.34 -27.12
C SER A 454 -0.63 -32.82 -25.69
N ASP A 455 -1.51 -32.77 -24.70
CA ASP A 455 -2.90 -33.27 -24.72
C ASP A 455 -3.83 -32.56 -23.72
N VAL A 456 -5.13 -32.82 -23.87
CA VAL A 456 -6.19 -32.28 -23.02
C VAL A 456 -6.45 -33.17 -21.80
N THR A 457 -6.19 -32.64 -20.60
CA THR A 457 -6.98 -32.98 -19.40
C THR A 457 -7.39 -31.70 -18.69
N GLN A 458 -8.69 -31.40 -18.69
CA GLN A 458 -9.27 -30.26 -17.99
C GLN A 458 -9.36 -30.58 -16.50
N ALA A 459 -8.48 -30.01 -15.68
CA ALA A 459 -8.68 -29.94 -14.23
C ALA A 459 -9.56 -28.72 -13.91
N ALA A 460 -10.53 -28.88 -12.99
CA ALA A 460 -11.49 -27.82 -12.69
C ALA A 460 -10.84 -26.64 -11.96
N PRO A 461 -11.26 -25.38 -12.22
CA PRO A 461 -10.97 -24.25 -11.36
C PRO A 461 -11.48 -24.53 -9.95
N LYS A 462 -10.69 -24.20 -8.93
CA LYS A 462 -11.02 -24.52 -7.53
C LYS A 462 -11.66 -23.31 -6.84
N GLU A 463 -12.54 -23.59 -5.87
CA GLU A 463 -13.25 -22.63 -5.00
C GLU A 463 -12.31 -21.97 -3.95
N ASP A 464 -11.06 -21.70 -4.33
CA ASP A 464 -9.90 -22.01 -3.48
C ASP A 464 -8.74 -21.03 -3.77
N SER A 465 -9.08 -19.75 -3.75
CA SER A 465 -8.29 -18.58 -4.16
C SER A 465 -8.44 -17.46 -3.09
N ILE A 466 -7.74 -16.30 -3.19
CA ILE A 466 -7.60 -15.22 -2.16
C ILE A 466 -7.27 -13.84 -2.76
N SER A 467 -7.69 -12.77 -2.12
CA SER A 467 -7.88 -11.45 -2.75
C SER A 467 -6.62 -10.69 -3.28
N GLU A 468 -6.80 -9.92 -4.37
CA GLU A 468 -5.73 -9.27 -5.18
C GLU A 468 -5.01 -8.09 -4.48
N ALA A 469 -5.63 -7.42 -3.51
CA ALA A 469 -4.91 -6.50 -2.63
C ALA A 469 -4.20 -7.25 -1.49
N VAL A 470 -4.62 -8.45 -1.05
CA VAL A 470 -3.81 -9.39 -0.24
C VAL A 470 -2.62 -9.85 -1.04
N LYS A 471 -2.84 -10.19 -2.31
CA LYS A 471 -1.75 -10.50 -3.21
C LYS A 471 -0.83 -9.31 -3.34
N GLU A 472 -1.34 -8.11 -3.56
CA GLU A 472 -0.48 -6.94 -3.71
C GLU A 472 0.29 -6.71 -2.40
N VAL A 473 -0.33 -6.82 -1.23
CA VAL A 473 0.34 -6.78 0.08
C VAL A 473 1.46 -7.83 0.19
N VAL A 474 1.18 -9.10 -0.13
CA VAL A 474 2.17 -10.19 -0.13
C VAL A 474 3.25 -9.96 -1.21
N ARG A 475 2.90 -9.50 -2.40
CA ARG A 475 3.81 -9.24 -3.53
C ARG A 475 4.75 -8.10 -3.20
N LYS A 476 4.27 -7.03 -2.57
CA LYS A 476 5.11 -5.96 -2.02
C LYS A 476 6.04 -6.53 -0.95
N CYS A 477 5.53 -7.32 0.00
CA CYS A 477 6.35 -7.95 1.04
C CYS A 477 7.41 -8.93 0.49
N LEU A 478 7.15 -9.55 -0.66
CA LEU A 478 8.00 -10.55 -1.31
C LEU A 478 8.67 -10.04 -2.60
N MET A 479 9.00 -8.75 -2.63
CA MET A 479 10.01 -8.20 -3.56
C MET A 479 11.40 -8.67 -3.12
N VAL A 480 12.28 -8.99 -4.08
CA VAL A 480 13.63 -9.55 -3.79
C VAL A 480 14.60 -8.52 -3.19
N GLU A 481 14.28 -7.22 -3.29
CA GLU A 481 15.13 -6.11 -2.87
C GLU A 481 14.45 -5.23 -1.78
N ALA A 482 15.16 -4.89 -0.70
CA ALA A 482 14.62 -4.20 0.50
C ALA A 482 14.06 -2.85 0.17
N GLU A 483 14.74 -2.15 -0.72
CA GLU A 483 14.41 -0.82 -1.17
C GLU A 483 13.00 -0.81 -1.79
N GLN A 484 12.66 -1.90 -2.48
CA GLN A 484 11.36 -2.15 -3.11
C GLN A 484 10.34 -2.78 -2.16
N ARG A 485 10.78 -3.64 -1.22
CA ARG A 485 9.92 -4.11 -0.12
C ARG A 485 9.36 -2.89 0.63
N PRO A 486 8.06 -2.87 0.94
CA PRO A 486 7.52 -1.88 1.86
C PRO A 486 8.25 -2.05 3.19
N ASP A 487 8.57 -0.97 3.91
CA ASP A 487 8.62 -1.09 5.36
C ASP A 487 7.24 -1.53 5.86
N ILE A 488 7.18 -2.07 7.07
CA ILE A 488 5.97 -2.68 7.62
C ILE A 488 4.84 -1.63 7.67
N ASP A 489 5.21 -0.34 7.64
CA ASP A 489 4.39 0.86 7.54
C ASP A 489 3.82 1.10 6.15
N GLN A 490 4.48 0.73 5.07
CA GLN A 490 3.83 0.71 3.76
C GLN A 490 2.94 -0.52 3.56
N VAL A 491 3.15 -1.61 4.30
CA VAL A 491 2.40 -2.87 4.09
C VAL A 491 0.90 -2.69 4.27
N ILE A 492 0.44 -1.77 5.13
CA ILE A 492 -0.92 -1.90 5.72
C ILE A 492 -1.93 -0.80 5.27
N SER A 493 -1.75 -0.07 4.16
CA SER A 493 -2.79 0.82 3.58
C SER A 493 -2.41 1.21 2.14
N MET A 494 -2.90 0.54 1.10
CA MET A 494 -3.18 -0.90 0.97
C MET A 494 -4.23 -1.49 1.94
N VAL A 495 -3.83 -2.37 2.86
CA VAL A 495 -4.70 -3.15 3.78
C VAL A 495 -5.81 -2.30 4.41
N GLU A 496 -5.56 -1.09 4.91
CA GLU A 496 -6.58 -0.21 5.53
C GLU A 496 -7.53 0.48 4.56
N GLU A 497 -7.10 0.73 3.32
CA GLU A 497 -7.85 1.49 2.31
C GLU A 497 -9.03 0.69 1.77
N VAL A 498 -8.94 -0.64 1.90
CA VAL A 498 -9.99 -1.64 1.68
C VAL A 498 -11.37 -1.19 2.22
N VAL A 499 -11.44 -0.40 3.28
CA VAL A 499 -12.42 -0.66 4.34
C VAL A 499 -13.51 0.43 4.53
N ALA A 500 -13.78 1.27 3.53
CA ALA A 500 -14.50 2.58 3.55
C ALA A 500 -16.03 2.65 3.88
N GLY A 501 -16.56 3.90 3.98
CA GLY A 501 -17.83 4.30 4.63
C GLY A 501 -19.13 4.33 3.81
N VAL A 502 -20.14 3.50 4.15
CA VAL A 502 -21.40 3.30 3.42
C VAL A 502 -22.64 3.17 4.36
N PRO A 503 -23.66 4.06 4.27
CA PRO A 503 -24.86 4.02 5.11
C PRO A 503 -25.92 3.01 4.62
N ASN A 504 -26.67 2.40 5.55
CA ASN A 504 -27.79 1.52 5.23
C ASN A 504 -29.04 2.30 4.76
N GLY A 505 -30.03 1.58 4.23
CA GLY A 505 -31.24 2.17 3.64
C GLY A 505 -32.13 3.01 4.57
N SER A 506 -31.85 3.09 5.88
CA SER A 506 -32.53 3.99 6.81
C SER A 506 -31.63 5.10 7.38
N GLY A 507 -30.35 5.16 6.98
CA GLY A 507 -29.36 6.06 7.57
C GLY A 507 -29.18 5.85 9.07
N SER A 508 -29.39 4.62 9.56
CA SER A 508 -29.31 4.26 10.98
C SER A 508 -28.00 3.58 11.35
N LYS A 509 -27.32 2.99 10.36
CA LYS A 509 -26.07 2.25 10.50
C LYS A 509 -25.16 2.58 9.32
N VAL A 510 -23.86 2.70 9.56
CA VAL A 510 -22.85 2.99 8.53
C VAL A 510 -21.71 1.98 8.65
N VAL A 511 -21.46 1.17 7.61
CA VAL A 511 -20.28 0.28 7.51
C VAL A 511 -19.08 1.14 7.09
N TYR A 512 -17.94 1.15 7.80
CA TYR A 512 -16.90 2.16 7.54
C TYR A 512 -15.45 1.81 7.92
N SER A 513 -14.51 2.67 7.47
CA SER A 513 -13.06 2.53 7.59
C SER A 513 -12.45 3.09 8.87
N VAL A 514 -11.43 2.39 9.37
CA VAL A 514 -10.34 3.03 10.10
C VAL A 514 -9.01 2.77 9.38
N SER A 515 -8.28 3.86 9.13
CA SER A 515 -6.90 3.88 8.62
C SER A 515 -6.00 4.68 9.59
N THR A 516 -4.81 4.15 9.93
CA THR A 516 -3.89 4.55 10.99
C THR A 516 -2.49 3.97 10.70
N TYR A 517 -1.64 4.75 10.03
CA TYR A 517 -0.18 4.56 9.92
C TYR A 517 0.52 4.81 11.27
N SER A 518 1.75 4.34 11.49
CA SER A 518 2.51 4.76 12.68
C SER A 518 4.04 4.54 12.62
N PHE A 519 4.78 5.65 12.64
CA PHE A 519 6.25 5.81 12.68
C PHE A 519 6.98 5.28 13.93
N ASP A 520 6.36 4.39 14.71
CA ASP A 520 7.10 3.48 15.61
C ASP A 520 6.67 2.01 15.43
N THR A 521 6.02 1.67 14.30
CA THR A 521 5.36 0.36 14.08
C THR A 521 6.18 -0.53 13.14
N HIS A 522 7.14 -0.01 12.37
CA HIS A 522 6.74 0.72 11.16
C HIS A 522 5.53 -0.06 10.59
N ALA A 523 4.28 0.39 10.66
CA ALA A 523 3.04 -0.35 10.35
C ALA A 523 1.75 0.47 10.52
N LYS A 524 0.80 0.25 9.59
CA LYS A 524 -0.61 0.70 9.65
C LYS A 524 -1.54 -0.44 10.10
N THR A 525 -2.87 -0.28 10.26
CA THR A 525 -3.82 -1.36 10.70
C THR A 525 -5.39 -1.27 10.48
N THR A 526 -5.94 -2.06 9.52
CA THR A 526 -7.37 -2.21 9.05
C THR A 526 -8.44 -2.74 10.00
N GLU A 527 -9.56 -2.02 10.13
CA GLU A 527 -10.75 -2.52 10.82
C GLU A 527 -12.05 -2.10 10.09
N LEU A 528 -12.81 -3.04 9.51
CA LEU A 528 -14.18 -2.77 9.00
C LEU A 528 -15.15 -2.66 10.20
N ARG A 529 -15.80 -1.52 10.35
CA ARG A 529 -16.65 -1.20 11.51
C ARG A 529 -18.07 -0.88 11.09
N VAL A 530 -19.02 -0.91 12.03
CA VAL A 530 -20.35 -0.33 11.90
C VAL A 530 -20.56 0.72 12.98
N LEU A 531 -20.83 1.95 12.54
CA LEU A 531 -21.27 3.05 13.38
C LEU A 531 -22.79 3.03 13.50
N SER A 532 -23.29 3.01 14.73
CA SER A 532 -24.68 3.31 15.08
C SER A 532 -24.90 4.81 15.08
N VAL A 533 -25.84 5.30 14.26
CA VAL A 533 -26.15 6.75 14.20
C VAL A 533 -26.88 7.21 15.47
N GLU A 534 -27.74 6.36 16.04
CA GLU A 534 -28.54 6.68 17.24
C GLU A 534 -27.70 6.79 18.51
N SER A 535 -26.75 5.86 18.72
CA SER A 535 -25.89 5.84 19.92
C SER A 535 -24.51 6.47 19.72
N GLY A 536 -24.08 6.71 18.48
CA GLY A 536 -22.71 7.13 18.15
C GLY A 536 -21.65 6.04 18.38
N GLU A 537 -22.05 4.83 18.75
CA GLU A 537 -21.14 3.72 19.04
C GLU A 537 -20.63 3.04 17.77
N SER A 538 -19.32 2.82 17.69
CA SER A 538 -18.66 2.12 16.59
C SER A 538 -18.24 0.70 17.00
N GLN A 539 -18.98 -0.29 16.52
CA GLN A 539 -18.67 -1.71 16.72
C GLN A 539 -17.80 -2.22 15.56
N GLU A 540 -16.77 -3.02 15.84
CA GLU A 540 -16.13 -3.82 14.78
C GLU A 540 -17.18 -4.79 14.19
N LEU A 541 -17.33 -4.84 12.86
CA LEU A 541 -18.05 -5.98 12.26
C LEU A 541 -17.17 -7.20 12.45
N GLY A 542 -17.79 -8.33 12.82
CA GLY A 542 -17.09 -9.46 13.45
C GLY A 542 -15.77 -9.82 12.78
N LYS A 543 -14.76 -10.16 13.59
CA LYS A 543 -13.48 -10.71 13.13
C LYS A 543 -13.72 -12.03 12.41
N ASP A 544 -13.98 -11.89 11.13
CA ASP A 544 -14.04 -12.90 10.08
C ASP A 544 -13.53 -12.23 8.80
N LYS A 545 -13.47 -13.03 7.75
CA LYS A 545 -12.19 -13.35 7.18
C LYS A 545 -12.24 -13.20 5.64
N ASP A 546 -12.21 -11.97 5.14
CA ASP A 546 -12.21 -11.62 3.71
C ASP A 546 -11.32 -10.35 3.45
N ASP A 547 -10.00 -10.50 3.24
CA ASP A 547 -8.95 -9.46 3.53
C ASP A 547 -9.16 -8.17 2.72
N ASP A 548 -9.56 -8.31 1.45
CA ASP A 548 -9.94 -7.20 0.58
C ASP A 548 -11.46 -7.18 0.37
N ILE A 549 -12.26 -7.09 1.44
CA ILE A 549 -13.65 -6.64 1.31
C ILE A 549 -13.65 -5.22 0.75
N SER A 550 -13.85 -5.08 -0.55
CA SER A 550 -14.06 -3.79 -1.21
C SER A 550 -15.53 -3.61 -1.60
N ASP A 551 -15.88 -2.38 -1.97
CA ASP A 551 -17.14 -2.05 -2.66
C ASP A 551 -18.42 -2.54 -1.94
N VAL A 552 -18.54 -2.21 -0.64
CA VAL A 552 -19.72 -2.55 0.18
C VAL A 552 -21.00 -1.88 -0.38
N ASN A 553 -22.02 -2.69 -0.69
CA ASN A 553 -23.30 -2.28 -1.25
C ASN A 553 -24.47 -2.90 -0.48
N TRP A 554 -25.33 -2.11 0.17
CA TRP A 554 -26.47 -2.65 0.93
C TRP A 554 -27.55 -3.30 0.05
N LEU A 555 -28.08 -4.44 0.51
CA LEU A 555 -29.19 -5.19 -0.12
C LEU A 555 -30.50 -5.01 0.65
N ASP A 556 -30.43 -4.92 1.98
CA ASP A 556 -31.53 -4.58 2.88
C ASP A 556 -31.01 -3.81 4.12
N HIS A 557 -31.79 -3.68 5.19
CA HIS A 557 -31.39 -2.90 6.38
C HIS A 557 -30.19 -3.47 7.15
N ASP A 558 -29.96 -4.78 7.04
CA ASP A 558 -28.94 -5.50 7.82
C ASP A 558 -27.98 -6.32 6.93
N THR A 559 -28.29 -6.50 5.64
CA THR A 559 -27.53 -7.32 4.69
C THR A 559 -26.92 -6.46 3.58
N PHE A 560 -25.66 -6.74 3.22
CA PHE A 560 -24.93 -6.09 2.12
C PHE A 560 -24.22 -7.12 1.23
N ALA A 561 -23.88 -6.71 0.01
CA ALA A 561 -22.92 -7.37 -0.87
C ALA A 561 -21.57 -6.63 -0.82
N CYS A 562 -20.49 -7.32 -1.15
CA CYS A 562 -19.15 -6.75 -1.31
C CYS A 562 -18.34 -7.61 -2.29
N LEU A 563 -17.23 -7.07 -2.80
CA LEU A 563 -16.25 -7.88 -3.53
C LEU A 563 -15.19 -8.42 -2.57
N GLN A 564 -14.62 -9.54 -2.97
CA GLN A 564 -13.39 -10.13 -2.46
C GLN A 564 -12.67 -10.59 -3.72
N ALA A 565 -11.53 -10.01 -4.07
CA ALA A 565 -10.77 -10.47 -5.24
C ALA A 565 -10.21 -11.91 -5.03
N GLU A 566 -9.42 -12.48 -5.93
CA GLU A 566 -9.00 -13.90 -5.80
C GLU A 566 -7.57 -14.21 -6.32
N LYS A 567 -7.00 -15.36 -5.93
CA LYS A 567 -5.54 -15.63 -6.02
C LYS A 567 -5.07 -16.15 -7.36
N ASP A 568 -5.99 -16.66 -8.16
CA ASP A 568 -5.83 -16.87 -9.59
C ASP A 568 -6.18 -15.61 -10.38
N GLY A 569 -6.38 -14.47 -9.68
CA GLY A 569 -6.87 -13.21 -10.22
C GLY A 569 -8.37 -13.19 -10.54
N THR A 570 -9.20 -14.14 -10.07
CA THR A 570 -10.67 -14.00 -10.18
C THR A 570 -11.22 -12.94 -9.19
N THR A 571 -12.54 -12.86 -9.00
CA THR A 571 -13.15 -12.07 -7.92
C THR A 571 -14.47 -12.71 -7.47
N SER A 572 -14.62 -12.98 -6.18
CA SER A 572 -15.87 -13.39 -5.53
C SER A 572 -16.78 -12.21 -5.23
N VAL A 573 -18.09 -12.43 -5.35
CA VAL A 573 -19.12 -11.53 -4.84
C VAL A 573 -19.70 -12.13 -3.57
N LEU A 574 -19.38 -11.53 -2.42
CA LEU A 574 -19.86 -11.93 -1.10
C LEU A 574 -21.19 -11.27 -0.75
N ILE A 575 -21.91 -11.89 0.19
CA ILE A 575 -23.15 -11.40 0.79
C ILE A 575 -23.03 -11.54 2.31
N ALA A 576 -23.04 -10.44 3.06
CA ALA A 576 -22.83 -10.40 4.52
C ALA A 576 -24.01 -9.76 5.27
N ASN A 577 -24.23 -10.14 6.53
CA ASN A 577 -25.28 -9.60 7.41
C ASN A 577 -24.73 -9.18 8.78
N ILE A 578 -25.22 -8.06 9.32
CA ILE A 578 -24.65 -7.42 10.53
C ILE A 578 -25.29 -7.83 11.86
N THR A 579 -26.47 -8.45 11.86
CA THR A 579 -27.21 -8.78 13.11
C THR A 579 -26.93 -10.21 13.59
N ASN A 580 -26.56 -11.11 12.68
CA ASN A 580 -25.92 -12.37 13.03
C ASN A 580 -24.58 -12.12 13.75
N LYS A 581 -24.13 -13.05 14.60
CA LYS A 581 -22.84 -12.99 15.33
C LYS A 581 -21.95 -14.22 15.10
N THR A 582 -22.29 -15.05 14.11
CA THR A 582 -21.59 -16.30 13.78
C THR A 582 -21.63 -16.55 12.27
N ASN A 583 -20.47 -16.53 11.60
CA ASN A 583 -20.29 -16.62 10.14
C ASN A 583 -21.29 -15.78 9.35
N ASN A 584 -20.97 -14.49 9.25
CA ASN A 584 -21.91 -13.48 8.79
C ASN A 584 -22.08 -13.40 7.26
N HIS A 585 -21.23 -14.06 6.46
CA HIS A 585 -21.21 -13.95 5.00
C HIS A 585 -21.45 -15.27 4.23
N TYR A 586 -21.58 -15.19 2.90
CA TYR A 586 -21.36 -16.29 1.94
C TYR A 586 -21.21 -15.76 0.49
N THR A 587 -20.55 -16.52 -0.37
CA THR A 587 -20.41 -16.21 -1.81
C THR A 587 -21.71 -16.41 -2.60
N ALA A 588 -22.06 -15.42 -3.42
CA ALA A 588 -23.15 -15.48 -4.39
C ALA A 588 -22.70 -16.05 -5.76
N GLY A 589 -21.47 -15.74 -6.18
CA GLY A 589 -20.81 -16.26 -7.38
C GLY A 589 -19.52 -15.49 -7.70
N ASN A 590 -18.82 -15.89 -8.76
CA ASN A 590 -17.43 -15.51 -9.03
C ASN A 590 -17.25 -14.94 -10.46
N ILE A 591 -16.18 -14.16 -10.66
CA ILE A 591 -15.86 -13.36 -11.85
C ILE A 591 -14.48 -13.79 -12.38
N ALA A 592 -14.31 -13.98 -13.70
CA ALA A 592 -13.16 -14.70 -14.27
C ALA A 592 -11.77 -14.00 -14.19
N GLY A 593 -11.73 -12.72 -13.83
CA GLY A 593 -10.53 -11.89 -13.72
C GLY A 593 -10.73 -10.75 -12.70
N PRO A 594 -9.72 -9.90 -12.47
CA PRO A 594 -9.74 -8.97 -11.34
C PRO A 594 -10.85 -7.94 -11.53
N ALA A 595 -11.76 -7.86 -10.55
CA ALA A 595 -12.89 -6.97 -10.60
C ALA A 595 -12.96 -6.06 -9.36
N ALA A 596 -13.46 -4.85 -9.58
CA ALA A 596 -13.59 -3.78 -8.60
C ALA A 596 -14.86 -2.96 -8.88
N ASN A 597 -15.11 -1.92 -8.09
CA ASN A 597 -16.15 -0.92 -8.34
C ASN A 597 -17.57 -1.51 -8.36
N LEU A 598 -17.88 -2.50 -7.52
CA LEU A 598 -19.23 -3.09 -7.46
C LEU A 598 -20.29 -2.00 -7.22
N LYS A 599 -21.32 -2.00 -8.08
CA LYS A 599 -22.59 -1.29 -7.85
C LYS A 599 -23.75 -2.27 -7.93
N VAL A 600 -24.71 -2.11 -7.01
CA VAL A 600 -25.92 -2.95 -6.92
C VAL A 600 -27.18 -2.09 -6.93
N LYS A 601 -28.22 -2.51 -7.68
CA LYS A 601 -29.53 -1.84 -7.71
C LYS A 601 -30.66 -2.85 -7.56
N GLN A 602 -31.54 -2.63 -6.58
CA GLN A 602 -32.68 -3.52 -6.33
C GLN A 602 -33.69 -3.47 -7.48
N LEU A 603 -34.02 -4.63 -8.06
CA LEU A 603 -35.06 -4.78 -9.08
C LEU A 603 -36.42 -5.01 -8.39
N ASP A 604 -36.49 -6.01 -7.51
CA ASP A 604 -37.65 -6.37 -6.68
C ASP A 604 -37.21 -6.93 -5.30
N GLU A 605 -38.10 -7.57 -4.53
CA GLU A 605 -37.78 -8.13 -3.21
C GLU A 605 -36.71 -9.26 -3.22
N HIS A 606 -36.41 -9.84 -4.37
CA HIS A 606 -35.62 -11.07 -4.54
C HIS A 606 -34.49 -10.92 -5.56
N HIS A 607 -34.55 -9.94 -6.46
CA HIS A 607 -33.63 -9.73 -7.57
C HIS A 607 -32.97 -8.35 -7.53
N TYR A 608 -31.68 -8.30 -7.84
CA TYR A 608 -30.82 -7.13 -7.80
C TYR A 608 -29.92 -7.12 -9.03
N ALA A 609 -29.85 -6.00 -9.77
CA ALA A 609 -28.88 -5.79 -10.83
C ALA A 609 -27.49 -5.56 -10.23
N VAL A 610 -26.45 -6.03 -10.93
CA VAL A 610 -25.04 -5.92 -10.56
C VAL A 610 -24.24 -5.41 -11.74
N VAL A 611 -23.32 -4.47 -11.48
CA VAL A 611 -22.24 -4.09 -12.39
C VAL A 611 -20.92 -4.06 -11.62
N VAL A 612 -19.85 -4.53 -12.25
CA VAL A 612 -18.45 -4.44 -11.78
C VAL A 612 -17.56 -3.96 -12.92
N SER A 613 -16.40 -3.38 -12.61
CA SER A 613 -15.35 -3.13 -13.60
C SER A 613 -14.31 -4.25 -13.58
N ALA A 614 -13.92 -4.78 -14.75
CA ALA A 614 -12.80 -5.72 -14.87
C ALA A 614 -12.11 -5.54 -16.23
N SER A 615 -10.82 -5.89 -16.31
CA SER A 615 -10.05 -5.76 -17.55
C SER A 615 -10.61 -6.63 -18.68
N VAL A 616 -10.46 -6.16 -19.92
CA VAL A 616 -10.90 -6.84 -21.16
C VAL A 616 -9.72 -7.08 -22.10
N SER A 617 -9.71 -8.27 -22.68
CA SER A 617 -8.77 -8.73 -23.70
C SER A 617 -9.14 -8.13 -25.07
N PRO A 618 -8.21 -8.03 -26.03
CA PRO A 618 -8.51 -7.60 -27.40
C PRO A 618 -9.52 -8.47 -28.19
N ASP A 619 -9.94 -9.62 -27.67
CA ASP A 619 -11.00 -10.46 -28.23
C ASP A 619 -12.38 -10.27 -27.53
N GLY A 620 -12.48 -9.30 -26.62
CA GLY A 620 -13.69 -9.00 -25.84
C GLY A 620 -13.91 -9.91 -24.63
N SER A 621 -13.03 -10.89 -24.39
CA SER A 621 -13.07 -11.75 -23.18
C SER A 621 -12.55 -11.01 -21.94
N LEU A 622 -12.91 -11.50 -20.75
CA LEU A 622 -12.45 -10.91 -19.49
C LEU A 622 -10.96 -11.24 -19.29
N TYR A 623 -10.11 -10.22 -19.24
CA TYR A 623 -8.67 -10.35 -19.10
C TYR A 623 -8.26 -10.57 -17.65
N ASN A 624 -7.34 -11.52 -17.45
CA ASN A 624 -6.75 -11.83 -16.16
C ASN A 624 -5.21 -11.79 -16.32
N PRO A 625 -4.50 -10.85 -15.67
CA PRO A 625 -3.07 -10.61 -15.90
C PRO A 625 -2.17 -11.76 -15.46
N GLU A 626 -2.60 -12.59 -14.51
CA GLU A 626 -1.80 -13.73 -14.04
C GLU A 626 -1.97 -14.96 -14.92
N LYS A 627 -3.16 -15.12 -15.51
CA LYS A 627 -3.42 -16.14 -16.54
C LYS A 627 -2.95 -15.71 -17.94
N ALA A 628 -2.40 -14.50 -18.10
CA ALA A 628 -1.96 -13.96 -19.37
C ALA A 628 -0.53 -14.42 -19.76
N PRO A 629 -0.28 -14.85 -21.01
CA PRO A 629 1.07 -15.26 -21.46
C PRO A 629 2.10 -14.11 -21.46
N LYS A 630 3.09 -14.18 -20.56
CA LYS A 630 4.17 -13.18 -20.40
C LYS A 630 5.31 -13.35 -21.43
N THR A 631 5.97 -12.25 -21.80
CA THR A 631 7.09 -12.21 -22.79
C THR A 631 8.47 -12.31 -22.14
N HIS A 632 9.50 -12.76 -22.89
CA HIS A 632 10.87 -12.84 -22.37
C HIS A 632 11.62 -11.51 -22.30
N SER A 633 11.15 -10.52 -23.04
CA SER A 633 11.64 -9.15 -22.93
C SER A 633 10.54 -8.29 -22.34
N THR A 634 10.95 -7.39 -21.45
CA THR A 634 10.14 -6.28 -20.92
C THR A 634 10.11 -5.08 -21.87
N ALA A 635 10.90 -5.10 -22.96
CA ALA A 635 10.97 -4.01 -23.92
C ALA A 635 9.60 -3.73 -24.57
N LYS A 636 9.17 -2.47 -24.51
CA LYS A 636 7.89 -2.01 -25.04
C LYS A 636 8.13 -1.18 -26.30
N LEU A 637 7.42 -1.53 -27.38
CA LEU A 637 7.47 -0.82 -28.65
C LEU A 637 6.13 -0.14 -28.90
N TYR A 638 6.16 1.19 -28.98
CA TYR A 638 4.99 2.02 -29.25
C TYR A 638 5.12 2.69 -30.62
N SER A 639 4.00 2.78 -31.35
CA SER A 639 3.90 3.43 -32.67
C SER A 639 2.93 4.60 -32.68
N SER A 640 2.57 5.12 -31.51
CA SER A 640 1.63 6.22 -31.27
C SER A 640 1.98 6.95 -29.98
N LEU A 641 1.42 8.15 -29.79
CA LEU A 641 1.47 8.87 -28.51
C LEU A 641 0.69 8.13 -27.41
N TYR A 642 0.77 8.63 -26.17
CA TYR A 642 0.17 8.05 -24.95
C TYR A 642 0.79 6.70 -24.56
N VAL A 643 2.13 6.67 -24.51
CA VAL A 643 2.95 5.47 -24.24
C VAL A 643 3.01 5.10 -22.75
N ARG A 644 2.71 6.05 -21.87
CA ARG A 644 2.73 5.95 -20.41
C ARG A 644 1.68 6.92 -19.84
N HIS A 645 1.36 6.78 -18.56
CA HIS A 645 0.43 7.64 -17.82
C HIS A 645 0.73 7.59 -16.31
N TRP A 646 1.05 8.74 -15.72
CA TRP A 646 1.45 9.01 -14.33
C TRP A 646 2.67 8.25 -13.79
N ASP A 647 2.57 6.94 -13.67
CA ASP A 647 3.63 6.04 -13.21
C ASP A 647 3.69 4.69 -13.97
N LYS A 648 2.76 4.47 -14.91
CA LYS A 648 2.58 3.20 -15.64
C LYS A 648 2.81 3.35 -17.13
N TRP A 649 3.38 2.33 -17.73
CA TRP A 649 3.54 2.19 -19.18
C TRP A 649 2.33 1.51 -19.81
N ALA A 650 1.75 2.11 -20.86
CA ALA A 650 0.48 1.69 -21.45
C ALA A 650 0.48 0.23 -21.96
N THR A 651 -0.66 -0.45 -21.75
CA THR A 651 -0.96 -1.83 -22.13
C THR A 651 -1.92 -1.91 -23.33
N LYS A 652 -2.22 -3.10 -23.85
CA LYS A 652 -3.26 -3.29 -24.89
C LYS A 652 -4.64 -3.50 -24.29
N GLU A 653 -4.63 -4.06 -23.09
CA GLU A 653 -5.75 -4.46 -22.27
C GLU A 653 -6.33 -3.22 -21.59
N LYS A 654 -7.66 -3.11 -21.57
CA LYS A 654 -8.42 -1.94 -21.10
C LYS A 654 -9.43 -2.34 -20.04
N ASN A 655 -10.01 -1.38 -19.33
CA ASN A 655 -11.12 -1.65 -18.40
C ASN A 655 -12.45 -1.76 -19.17
N ALA A 656 -13.29 -2.73 -18.79
CA ALA A 656 -14.68 -2.81 -19.24
C ALA A 656 -15.64 -3.02 -18.06
N LEU A 657 -16.91 -2.67 -18.27
CA LEU A 657 -17.98 -2.95 -17.31
C LEU A 657 -18.65 -4.29 -17.63
N TRP A 658 -18.86 -5.10 -16.60
CA TRP A 658 -19.47 -6.42 -16.68
C TRP A 658 -20.75 -6.43 -15.85
N TYR A 659 -21.86 -6.81 -16.46
CA TYR A 659 -23.19 -6.77 -15.85
C TYR A 659 -23.77 -8.16 -15.60
N GLY A 660 -24.60 -8.26 -14.55
CA GLY A 660 -25.28 -9.49 -14.17
C GLY A 660 -26.39 -9.23 -13.15
N GLN A 661 -26.85 -10.30 -12.49
CA GLN A 661 -27.94 -10.25 -11.53
C GLN A 661 -27.66 -11.11 -10.30
N ILE A 662 -27.93 -10.57 -9.11
CA ILE A 662 -28.04 -11.33 -7.86
C ILE A 662 -29.51 -11.68 -7.59
N SER A 663 -29.78 -12.93 -7.20
CA SER A 663 -31.13 -13.49 -7.07
C SER A 663 -31.28 -14.43 -5.87
N ARG A 664 -32.43 -14.40 -5.17
CA ARG A 664 -32.83 -15.40 -4.15
C ARG A 664 -34.19 -16.00 -4.46
N LYS A 665 -34.42 -17.26 -4.07
CA LYS A 665 -35.67 -17.99 -4.40
C LYS A 665 -36.89 -17.62 -3.52
N SER A 666 -36.65 -17.04 -2.35
CA SER A 666 -37.64 -16.62 -1.36
C SER A 666 -36.99 -15.70 -0.33
N PRO A 667 -37.74 -15.04 0.56
CA PRO A 667 -37.18 -14.47 1.78
C PRO A 667 -36.39 -15.54 2.55
N GLY A 668 -35.25 -15.15 3.13
CA GLY A 668 -34.34 -16.05 3.86
C GLY A 668 -33.55 -17.06 3.01
N ALA A 669 -33.82 -17.21 1.70
CA ALA A 669 -32.99 -18.04 0.83
C ALA A 669 -31.66 -17.34 0.48
N LYS A 670 -30.60 -18.13 0.27
CA LYS A 670 -29.30 -17.59 -0.18
C LYS A 670 -29.41 -16.95 -1.56
N PHE A 671 -28.72 -15.82 -1.70
CA PHE A 671 -28.51 -15.11 -2.94
C PHE A 671 -27.52 -15.83 -3.88
N ARG A 672 -27.66 -15.63 -5.19
CA ARG A 672 -26.86 -16.22 -6.27
C ARG A 672 -26.64 -15.22 -7.41
N LEU A 673 -25.39 -15.08 -7.85
CA LEU A 673 -24.99 -14.28 -9.02
C LEU A 673 -25.28 -15.07 -10.31
N SER A 674 -25.63 -14.38 -11.39
CA SER A 674 -25.70 -14.92 -12.75
C SER A 674 -24.30 -15.09 -13.36
N GLU A 675 -24.21 -15.64 -14.58
CA GLU A 675 -23.06 -15.34 -15.43
C GLU A 675 -23.03 -13.83 -15.75
N LEU A 676 -21.84 -13.25 -15.95
CA LEU A 676 -21.70 -11.85 -16.36
C LEU A 676 -21.60 -11.70 -17.88
N SER A 677 -22.10 -10.57 -18.38
CA SER A 677 -22.02 -10.13 -19.77
C SER A 677 -21.19 -8.84 -19.86
N ASN A 678 -20.30 -8.73 -20.84
CA ASN A 678 -19.59 -7.47 -21.12
C ASN A 678 -20.59 -6.41 -21.63
N ALA A 679 -20.60 -5.22 -21.01
CA ALA A 679 -21.44 -4.10 -21.41
C ALA A 679 -20.81 -3.23 -22.51
N ILE A 680 -19.49 -3.33 -22.73
CA ILE A 680 -18.70 -2.36 -23.48
C ILE A 680 -18.07 -3.01 -24.73
N PRO A 681 -18.28 -2.44 -25.93
CA PRO A 681 -17.70 -2.94 -27.18
C PRO A 681 -16.20 -2.57 -27.32
N GLU A 682 -15.53 -3.23 -28.26
CA GLU A 682 -14.13 -2.95 -28.61
C GLU A 682 -13.88 -1.45 -28.89
N GLY A 683 -12.78 -0.92 -28.35
CA GLY A 683 -12.33 0.46 -28.54
C GLY A 683 -12.78 1.45 -27.46
N LEU A 684 -13.83 1.14 -26.68
CA LEU A 684 -14.21 1.93 -25.50
C LEU A 684 -13.57 1.35 -24.23
N GLU A 685 -13.40 2.20 -23.21
CA GLU A 685 -12.90 1.78 -21.88
C GLU A 685 -13.67 2.45 -20.75
N CYS A 686 -13.99 1.68 -19.70
CA CYS A 686 -14.58 2.23 -18.47
C CYS A 686 -14.37 1.26 -17.29
N PRO A 687 -13.97 1.73 -16.10
CA PRO A 687 -13.51 3.08 -15.78
C PRO A 687 -12.20 3.46 -16.46
N ILE A 688 -11.97 4.75 -16.67
CA ILE A 688 -10.84 5.29 -17.41
C ILE A 688 -9.57 5.19 -16.56
N GLN A 689 -8.56 4.45 -17.05
CA GLN A 689 -7.31 4.25 -16.33
C GLN A 689 -6.46 5.54 -16.25
N PRO A 690 -5.64 5.73 -15.18
CA PRO A 690 -5.46 4.85 -14.03
C PRO A 690 -6.40 5.12 -12.85
N PHE A 691 -7.14 6.25 -12.82
CA PHE A 691 -7.81 6.74 -11.61
C PHE A 691 -9.34 6.51 -11.55
N GLY A 692 -10.01 6.27 -12.67
CA GLY A 692 -11.46 6.13 -12.71
C GLY A 692 -11.96 4.91 -11.92
N GLY A 693 -13.13 5.04 -11.29
CA GLY A 693 -13.79 3.99 -10.52
C GLY A 693 -15.32 4.07 -10.60
N THR A 694 -16.00 3.93 -9.46
CA THR A 694 -17.47 4.02 -9.33
C THR A 694 -18.08 5.38 -9.73
N ASP A 695 -17.27 6.40 -9.96
CA ASP A 695 -17.60 7.75 -10.43
C ASP A 695 -17.74 7.84 -11.97
N ASN A 696 -17.23 6.83 -12.70
CA ASN A 696 -17.23 6.77 -14.16
C ASN A 696 -18.51 6.12 -14.74
N PHE A 697 -19.33 5.46 -13.92
CA PHE A 697 -20.54 4.76 -14.38
C PHE A 697 -21.60 4.60 -13.28
N ASP A 698 -22.86 4.36 -13.65
CA ASP A 698 -23.97 4.06 -12.73
C ASP A 698 -25.01 3.14 -13.36
N LEU A 699 -25.97 2.63 -12.58
CA LEU A 699 -27.00 1.68 -13.03
C LEU A 699 -28.42 1.98 -12.52
N SER A 700 -29.40 1.81 -13.42
CA SER A 700 -30.82 1.85 -13.12
C SER A 700 -31.39 0.42 -12.97
N LYS A 701 -32.73 0.27 -13.00
CA LYS A 701 -33.36 -1.06 -13.10
C LYS A 701 -33.30 -1.68 -14.50
N ASN A 702 -32.93 -0.92 -15.53
CA ASN A 702 -33.05 -1.31 -16.95
C ASN A 702 -31.93 -0.75 -17.85
N ALA A 703 -30.92 -0.09 -17.29
CA ALA A 703 -29.82 0.52 -18.04
C ALA A 703 -28.56 0.68 -17.19
N ILE A 704 -27.43 0.82 -17.87
CA ILE A 704 -26.13 1.25 -17.34
C ILE A 704 -25.77 2.55 -18.09
N MET A 705 -25.23 3.55 -17.41
CA MET A 705 -24.70 4.76 -18.05
C MET A 705 -23.24 4.92 -17.66
N PHE A 706 -22.35 5.13 -18.62
CA PHE A 706 -20.90 5.16 -18.40
C PHE A 706 -20.18 6.20 -19.26
N VAL A 707 -18.98 6.59 -18.85
CA VAL A 707 -18.08 7.50 -19.59
C VAL A 707 -16.89 6.73 -20.15
N SER A 708 -16.42 7.12 -21.33
CA SER A 708 -15.22 6.56 -21.98
C SER A 708 -14.52 7.65 -22.79
N LYS A 709 -13.18 7.58 -22.87
CA LYS A 709 -12.40 8.33 -23.86
C LYS A 709 -12.92 8.05 -25.27
N ASP A 710 -12.90 9.08 -26.13
CA ASP A 710 -13.39 8.96 -27.50
C ASP A 710 -12.41 8.13 -28.37
N PRO A 711 -12.85 7.03 -28.99
CA PRO A 711 -11.98 6.08 -29.69
C PRO A 711 -11.44 6.59 -31.03
N HIS A 712 -11.86 7.77 -31.49
CA HIS A 712 -11.46 8.35 -32.77
C HIS A 712 -10.41 9.47 -32.63
N VAL A 713 -10.09 9.88 -31.40
CA VAL A 713 -9.10 10.92 -31.11
C VAL A 713 -7.89 10.36 -30.35
N ASN A 714 -6.75 11.04 -30.39
CA ASN A 714 -5.57 10.62 -29.65
C ASN A 714 -5.62 11.14 -28.21
N PRO A 715 -5.57 10.28 -27.17
CA PRO A 715 -5.74 10.70 -25.78
C PRO A 715 -4.60 11.56 -25.21
N ALA A 716 -3.41 11.54 -25.82
CA ALA A 716 -2.35 12.50 -25.46
C ALA A 716 -2.69 13.94 -25.90
N LEU A 717 -3.61 14.12 -26.85
CA LEU A 717 -3.91 15.40 -27.51
C LEU A 717 -5.35 15.86 -27.29
N ASN A 718 -6.17 15.12 -26.54
CA ASN A 718 -7.59 15.39 -26.36
C ASN A 718 -8.07 14.90 -24.98
N THR A 719 -8.75 15.77 -24.22
CA THR A 719 -9.58 15.39 -23.06
C THR A 719 -10.95 14.83 -23.44
N LYS A 720 -11.20 14.55 -24.73
CA LYS A 720 -12.56 14.25 -25.20
C LYS A 720 -13.04 12.88 -24.72
N GLU A 721 -14.12 12.90 -23.96
CA GLU A 721 -14.86 11.72 -23.53
C GLU A 721 -16.30 11.79 -24.02
N ASN A 722 -16.96 10.64 -24.08
CA ASN A 722 -18.36 10.51 -24.47
C ASN A 722 -19.13 9.71 -23.41
N VAL A 723 -20.40 10.06 -23.21
CA VAL A 723 -21.32 9.32 -22.34
C VAL A 723 -22.10 8.31 -23.19
N TYR A 724 -22.24 7.08 -22.68
CA TYR A 724 -22.96 5.98 -23.33
C TYR A 724 -24.00 5.40 -22.37
N ILE A 725 -25.16 5.02 -22.92
CA ILE A 725 -26.18 4.23 -22.21
C ILE A 725 -26.28 2.84 -22.84
N VAL A 726 -26.28 1.81 -22.00
CA VAL A 726 -26.47 0.41 -22.35
C VAL A 726 -27.81 -0.03 -21.80
N HIS A 727 -28.79 -0.30 -22.66
CA HIS A 727 -30.12 -0.75 -22.24
C HIS A 727 -30.12 -2.25 -21.93
N VAL A 728 -30.39 -2.60 -20.67
CA VAL A 728 -30.38 -3.98 -20.15
C VAL A 728 -31.82 -4.42 -19.90
N GLY A 729 -32.40 -5.14 -20.86
CA GLY A 729 -33.76 -5.67 -20.77
C GLY A 729 -33.90 -6.95 -19.91
N ASP A 730 -32.79 -7.66 -19.66
CA ASP A 730 -32.71 -8.84 -18.81
C ASP A 730 -31.28 -8.98 -18.28
N TRP A 731 -31.11 -8.70 -16.98
CA TRP A 731 -29.82 -8.69 -16.27
C TRP A 731 -29.21 -10.08 -16.08
N ALA A 732 -29.97 -11.16 -16.28
CA ALA A 732 -29.46 -12.53 -16.25
C ALA A 732 -29.12 -13.06 -17.66
N SER A 733 -29.28 -12.26 -18.72
CA SER A 733 -29.12 -12.72 -20.11
C SER A 733 -27.75 -12.39 -20.72
N LYS A 734 -27.35 -13.25 -21.66
CA LYS A 734 -26.21 -13.04 -22.59
C LYS A 734 -26.65 -12.38 -23.90
N LYS A 735 -27.77 -11.66 -23.93
CA LYS A 735 -28.21 -10.96 -25.14
C LYS A 735 -27.46 -9.63 -25.29
N THR A 736 -27.08 -9.30 -26.52
CA THR A 736 -26.42 -8.03 -26.83
C THR A 736 -27.34 -6.86 -26.44
N SER A 737 -26.93 -6.10 -25.44
CA SER A 737 -27.62 -4.87 -25.04
C SER A 737 -27.45 -3.79 -26.11
N LEU A 738 -28.47 -2.94 -26.29
CA LEU A 738 -28.35 -1.79 -27.16
C LEU A 738 -27.52 -0.71 -26.46
N ILE A 739 -26.36 -0.38 -27.04
CA ILE A 739 -25.56 0.78 -26.65
C ILE A 739 -25.96 2.00 -27.49
N GLN A 740 -26.18 3.14 -26.83
CA GLN A 740 -26.49 4.43 -27.45
C GLN A 740 -25.54 5.49 -26.87
N GLN A 741 -24.84 6.20 -27.75
CA GLN A 741 -24.04 7.37 -27.35
C GLN A 741 -24.97 8.56 -27.10
N VAL A 742 -24.77 9.25 -25.99
CA VAL A 742 -25.41 10.55 -25.71
C VAL A 742 -24.67 11.62 -26.49
N ILE A 743 -25.34 12.26 -27.45
CA ILE A 743 -24.76 13.35 -28.23
C ILE A 743 -25.07 14.68 -27.55
N VAL A 744 -24.01 15.42 -27.20
CA VAL A 744 -24.10 16.73 -26.54
C VAL A 744 -23.57 17.81 -27.50
N PRO A 745 -24.45 18.55 -28.22
CA PRO A 745 -24.02 19.49 -29.26
C PRO A 745 -23.13 20.61 -28.71
N GLY A 746 -21.95 20.79 -29.31
CA GLY A 746 -20.99 21.82 -28.94
C GLY A 746 -20.09 21.50 -27.74
N PHE A 747 -20.19 20.29 -27.16
CA PHE A 747 -19.39 19.84 -26.02
C PHE A 747 -18.45 18.70 -26.44
N GLN A 748 -17.16 18.83 -26.13
CA GLN A 748 -16.10 17.91 -26.56
C GLN A 748 -14.94 17.80 -25.55
N GLY A 749 -15.14 18.17 -24.28
CA GLY A 749 -14.18 17.93 -23.21
C GLY A 749 -14.39 16.57 -22.52
N ALA A 750 -13.91 16.47 -21.28
CA ALA A 750 -14.10 15.30 -20.41
C ALA A 750 -15.57 15.13 -19.97
N ALA A 751 -15.92 13.95 -19.46
CA ALA A 751 -17.26 13.63 -18.96
C ALA A 751 -17.18 12.72 -17.72
N SER A 752 -17.95 13.01 -16.68
CA SER A 752 -17.84 12.32 -15.39
C SER A 752 -19.17 12.26 -14.62
N SER A 753 -19.18 11.55 -13.48
CA SER A 753 -20.30 11.46 -12.54
C SER A 753 -21.68 11.16 -13.19
N PRO A 754 -21.80 10.17 -14.10
CA PRO A 754 -23.11 9.72 -14.58
C PRO A 754 -23.90 9.11 -13.42
N VAL A 755 -25.17 9.47 -13.29
CA VAL A 755 -26.09 8.98 -12.24
C VAL A 755 -27.53 8.86 -12.74
N PHE A 756 -28.22 7.80 -12.33
CA PHE A 756 -29.66 7.65 -12.58
C PHE A 756 -30.52 8.26 -11.46
N SER A 757 -31.74 8.70 -11.81
CA SER A 757 -32.77 8.92 -10.80
C SER A 757 -33.16 7.61 -10.12
N GLN A 758 -33.69 7.67 -8.90
CA GLN A 758 -33.93 6.46 -8.10
C GLN A 758 -34.91 5.47 -8.77
N ASP A 759 -35.88 5.99 -9.53
CA ASP A 759 -36.85 5.24 -10.33
C ASP A 759 -36.30 4.76 -11.69
N GLY A 760 -35.16 5.30 -12.16
CA GLY A 760 -34.56 5.00 -13.46
C GLY A 760 -35.26 5.64 -14.67
N THR A 761 -36.09 6.67 -14.47
CA THR A 761 -36.76 7.37 -15.59
C THR A 761 -35.91 8.48 -16.20
N LYS A 762 -35.02 9.07 -15.40
CA LYS A 762 -34.07 10.14 -15.78
C LYS A 762 -32.63 9.70 -15.52
N ALA A 763 -31.69 10.40 -16.15
CA ALA A 763 -30.29 10.35 -15.77
C ALA A 763 -29.68 11.76 -15.77
N ALA A 764 -28.52 11.92 -15.14
CA ALA A 764 -27.72 13.14 -15.19
C ALA A 764 -26.22 12.80 -15.28
N PHE A 765 -25.42 13.69 -15.84
CA PHE A 765 -23.95 13.55 -15.91
C PHE A 765 -23.29 14.94 -15.94
N LEU A 766 -21.99 14.97 -15.70
CA LEU A 766 -21.14 16.14 -15.89
C LEU A 766 -20.42 16.05 -17.24
N MET A 767 -20.29 17.17 -17.95
CA MET A 767 -19.47 17.24 -19.17
C MET A 767 -18.85 18.62 -19.36
N MET A 768 -17.56 18.63 -19.66
CA MET A 768 -16.80 19.82 -20.07
C MET A 768 -17.06 20.15 -21.54
N LYS A 769 -17.01 21.44 -21.87
CA LYS A 769 -17.26 21.93 -23.22
C LYS A 769 -16.05 21.74 -24.13
N THR A 770 -14.86 21.91 -23.59
CA THR A 770 -13.65 22.24 -24.34
C THR A 770 -12.72 21.06 -24.50
N ARG A 771 -12.51 20.64 -25.75
CA ARG A 771 -11.54 19.62 -26.13
C ARG A 771 -10.12 20.06 -25.78
N GLY A 772 -9.41 19.24 -25.00
CA GLY A 772 -8.00 19.43 -24.67
C GLY A 772 -7.73 20.36 -23.48
N TYR A 773 -8.77 20.77 -22.74
CA TYR A 773 -8.65 21.53 -21.49
C TYR A 773 -9.20 20.68 -20.35
N GLU A 774 -8.37 20.39 -19.34
CA GLU A 774 -8.75 19.55 -18.19
C GLU A 774 -9.34 20.34 -17.01
N ALA A 775 -9.21 21.66 -17.03
CA ALA A 775 -9.76 22.58 -16.04
C ALA A 775 -10.94 23.42 -16.56
N ASP A 776 -11.58 22.95 -17.65
CA ASP A 776 -12.84 23.53 -18.11
C ASP A 776 -13.98 23.23 -17.12
N LYS A 777 -15.05 24.00 -17.22
CA LYS A 777 -16.19 23.88 -16.32
C LYS A 777 -16.98 22.60 -16.59
N ASN A 778 -17.24 21.82 -15.54
CA ASN A 778 -18.21 20.73 -15.61
C ASN A 778 -19.63 21.31 -15.71
N HIS A 779 -20.31 21.09 -16.83
CA HIS A 779 -21.72 21.43 -16.95
C HIS A 779 -22.59 20.24 -16.58
N ILE A 780 -23.63 20.48 -15.77
CA ILE A 780 -24.66 19.47 -15.45
C ILE A 780 -25.58 19.31 -16.65
N TRP A 781 -25.70 18.08 -17.12
CA TRP A 781 -26.64 17.65 -18.15
C TRP A 781 -27.61 16.63 -17.58
N VAL A 782 -28.86 16.68 -18.03
CA VAL A 782 -29.94 15.80 -17.60
C VAL A 782 -30.64 15.20 -18.82
N LEU A 783 -30.83 13.88 -18.79
CA LEU A 783 -31.72 13.16 -19.70
C LEU A 783 -33.09 13.06 -18.99
N PRO A 784 -34.11 13.83 -19.42
CA PRO A 784 -35.38 13.94 -18.70
C PRO A 784 -36.33 12.76 -18.94
N ASP A 785 -36.07 11.97 -19.99
CA ASP A 785 -36.82 10.78 -20.38
C ASP A 785 -35.86 9.79 -21.07
N LEU A 786 -35.65 8.64 -20.44
CA LEU A 786 -34.82 7.54 -20.96
C LEU A 786 -35.59 6.54 -21.83
N SER A 787 -36.90 6.74 -22.04
CA SER A 787 -37.73 5.96 -22.96
C SER A 787 -37.83 6.58 -24.36
N ALA A 788 -37.40 7.83 -24.52
CA ALA A 788 -37.35 8.52 -25.79
C ALA A 788 -36.36 7.84 -26.77
N PRO A 789 -36.73 7.57 -28.04
CA PRO A 789 -35.83 6.97 -29.04
C PRO A 789 -34.55 7.78 -29.31
N THR A 790 -34.60 9.10 -29.06
CA THR A 790 -33.46 10.01 -29.17
C THR A 790 -33.21 10.66 -27.82
N LEU A 791 -32.17 10.20 -27.12
CA LEU A 791 -31.69 10.80 -25.87
C LEU A 791 -31.32 12.27 -26.11
N THR A 792 -32.10 13.18 -25.52
CA THR A 792 -31.97 14.63 -25.71
C THR A 792 -31.56 15.28 -24.38
N PRO A 793 -30.26 15.56 -24.17
CA PRO A 793 -29.77 16.07 -22.89
C PRO A 793 -30.09 17.57 -22.73
N LEU A 794 -30.61 17.94 -21.57
CA LEU A 794 -30.90 19.31 -21.16
C LEU A 794 -29.79 19.82 -20.24
N ARG A 795 -29.20 20.98 -20.55
CA ARG A 795 -28.16 21.60 -19.72
C ARG A 795 -28.80 22.43 -18.61
N ALA A 796 -28.36 22.24 -17.37
CA ALA A 796 -28.73 23.13 -16.27
C ALA A 796 -28.11 24.53 -16.46
N PHE A 797 -28.72 25.56 -15.86
CA PHE A 797 -28.19 26.93 -15.82
C PHE A 797 -27.89 27.54 -17.21
N ALA A 798 -28.64 27.12 -18.25
CA ALA A 798 -28.25 27.35 -19.64
C ALA A 798 -28.41 28.80 -20.15
N GLU A 799 -28.75 29.77 -19.30
CA GLU A 799 -29.01 31.16 -19.69
C GLU A 799 -27.81 31.91 -20.29
N THR A 800 -26.58 31.46 -20.02
CA THR A 800 -25.34 32.01 -20.58
C THR A 800 -24.48 30.90 -21.19
N GLU A 801 -23.47 31.25 -21.99
CA GLU A 801 -22.60 30.26 -22.62
C GLU A 801 -21.84 29.39 -21.60
N MET A 802 -21.31 29.99 -20.53
CA MET A 802 -20.66 29.28 -19.41
C MET A 802 -21.64 28.87 -18.29
N GLY A 803 -22.92 29.14 -18.45
CA GLY A 803 -23.97 28.85 -17.48
C GLY A 803 -24.04 29.85 -16.30
N SER A 804 -25.23 30.04 -15.74
CA SER A 804 -25.52 31.08 -14.74
C SER A 804 -24.99 30.82 -13.32
N TRP A 805 -24.76 29.56 -12.92
CA TRP A 805 -24.04 29.21 -11.69
C TRP A 805 -22.54 29.08 -11.99
N ASP A 806 -21.67 29.85 -11.32
CA ASP A 806 -20.23 29.90 -11.65
C ASP A 806 -19.29 28.99 -10.85
N ARG A 807 -19.78 27.86 -10.32
CA ARG A 807 -18.92 26.82 -9.73
C ARG A 807 -18.84 25.62 -10.68
N SER A 808 -17.73 24.89 -10.60
CA SER A 808 -17.54 23.63 -11.32
C SER A 808 -17.89 22.47 -10.37
N PRO A 809 -19.01 21.75 -10.57
CA PRO A 809 -19.32 20.57 -9.78
C PRO A 809 -18.33 19.43 -10.06
N VAL A 810 -18.06 18.64 -9.02
CA VAL A 810 -17.12 17.50 -9.08
C VAL A 810 -17.88 16.17 -9.09
N SER A 811 -18.93 16.05 -8.27
CA SER A 811 -19.88 14.93 -8.32
C SER A 811 -21.34 15.41 -8.23
N ILE A 812 -22.25 14.60 -8.76
CA ILE A 812 -23.70 14.80 -8.67
C ILE A 812 -24.42 13.50 -8.32
N VAL A 813 -25.54 13.60 -7.61
CA VAL A 813 -26.46 12.49 -7.31
C VAL A 813 -27.90 13.00 -7.21
N TRP A 814 -28.89 12.21 -7.61
CA TRP A 814 -30.30 12.59 -7.47
C TRP A 814 -30.77 12.51 -6.00
N SER A 815 -31.65 13.41 -5.58
CA SER A 815 -32.44 13.18 -4.36
C SER A 815 -33.27 11.90 -4.50
N HIS A 816 -33.56 11.23 -3.38
CA HIS A 816 -34.25 9.93 -3.41
C HIS A 816 -35.62 9.97 -4.11
N ASP A 817 -36.27 11.14 -4.11
CA ASP A 817 -37.56 11.38 -4.76
C ASP A 817 -37.47 11.84 -6.24
N GLY A 818 -36.26 11.93 -6.81
CA GLY A 818 -36.03 12.31 -8.20
C GLY A 818 -36.42 13.74 -8.58
N LYS A 819 -36.64 14.63 -7.59
CA LYS A 819 -37.05 16.02 -7.80
C LYS A 819 -35.89 17.03 -7.77
N HIS A 820 -34.75 16.66 -7.19
CA HIS A 820 -33.59 17.53 -7.06
C HIS A 820 -32.32 16.80 -7.50
N LEU A 821 -31.34 17.57 -7.97
CA LEU A 821 -29.95 17.13 -7.99
C LEU A 821 -29.25 17.65 -6.74
N LEU A 822 -28.34 16.84 -6.22
CA LEU A 822 -27.37 17.19 -5.20
C LEU A 822 -26.02 17.23 -5.90
N ALA A 823 -25.21 18.25 -5.64
CA ALA A 823 -23.91 18.44 -6.28
C ALA A 823 -22.83 18.77 -5.24
N THR A 824 -21.66 18.16 -5.34
CA THR A 824 -20.46 18.67 -4.67
C THR A 824 -19.78 19.67 -5.59
N ALA A 825 -19.35 20.81 -5.05
CA ALA A 825 -18.53 21.78 -5.78
C ALA A 825 -17.62 22.55 -4.81
N GLU A 826 -16.45 22.94 -5.29
CA GLU A 826 -15.60 23.88 -4.56
C GLU A 826 -16.21 25.28 -4.56
N GLU A 827 -16.19 25.94 -3.42
CA GLU A 827 -16.47 27.36 -3.30
C GLU A 827 -15.59 27.98 -2.21
N TYR A 828 -14.73 28.91 -2.60
CA TYR A 828 -13.92 29.74 -1.69
C TYR A 828 -13.11 28.94 -0.65
N GLY A 829 -12.41 27.90 -1.10
CA GLY A 829 -11.58 27.06 -0.24
C GLY A 829 -12.36 26.09 0.65
N THR A 830 -13.58 25.71 0.28
CA THR A 830 -14.36 24.64 0.94
C THR A 830 -15.08 23.77 -0.09
N GLY A 831 -15.23 22.48 0.17
CA GLY A 831 -15.92 21.53 -0.71
C GLY A 831 -17.37 21.34 -0.27
N LYS A 832 -18.31 22.09 -0.86
CA LYS A 832 -19.69 22.19 -0.34
C LYS A 832 -20.65 21.25 -1.06
N LEU A 833 -21.67 20.81 -0.33
CA LEU A 833 -22.86 20.17 -0.89
C LEU A 833 -23.91 21.23 -1.24
N PHE A 834 -24.34 21.26 -2.50
CA PHE A 834 -25.43 22.11 -3.02
C PHE A 834 -26.65 21.27 -3.40
N GLN A 835 -27.85 21.88 -3.30
CA GLN A 835 -29.09 21.35 -3.87
C GLN A 835 -29.54 22.19 -5.07
N ILE A 836 -29.94 21.51 -6.14
CA ILE A 836 -30.37 22.06 -7.43
C ILE A 836 -31.80 21.57 -7.71
N SER A 837 -32.66 22.44 -8.25
CA SER A 837 -34.01 22.05 -8.65
C SER A 837 -34.00 21.19 -9.92
N GLY A 838 -34.71 20.07 -9.92
CA GLY A 838 -34.75 19.12 -11.04
C GLY A 838 -35.63 19.53 -12.23
N ASP A 839 -36.24 20.72 -12.18
CA ASP A 839 -36.76 21.43 -13.36
C ASP A 839 -35.69 22.27 -14.07
N LEU A 840 -34.48 22.38 -13.48
CA LEU A 840 -33.27 22.99 -14.03
C LEU A 840 -33.36 24.50 -14.33
N ILE A 841 -34.41 25.16 -13.84
CA ILE A 841 -34.77 26.53 -14.19
C ILE A 841 -34.57 27.47 -12.99
N ARG A 842 -33.59 28.37 -13.15
CA ARG A 842 -33.62 29.74 -12.63
C ARG A 842 -33.70 29.95 -11.11
N GLN A 843 -32.99 29.14 -10.33
CA GLN A 843 -32.55 29.51 -8.97
C GLN A 843 -31.08 29.13 -8.79
N GLU A 844 -30.33 29.95 -8.05
CA GLU A 844 -28.96 29.60 -7.64
C GLU A 844 -28.97 28.33 -6.79
N PRO A 845 -27.98 27.42 -6.94
CA PRO A 845 -27.90 26.22 -6.12
C PRO A 845 -27.80 26.56 -4.64
N ARG A 846 -28.68 25.96 -3.83
CA ARG A 846 -28.73 26.24 -2.39
C ARG A 846 -27.64 25.42 -1.68
N PRO A 847 -26.62 26.03 -1.06
CA PRO A 847 -25.67 25.30 -0.23
C PRO A 847 -26.38 24.70 0.98
N LEU A 848 -26.12 23.42 1.26
CA LEU A 848 -26.60 22.67 2.42
C LEU A 848 -25.51 22.52 3.49
N THR A 849 -24.23 22.58 3.10
CA THR A 849 -23.05 22.64 3.99
C THR A 849 -22.20 23.88 3.70
N ARG A 850 -21.42 24.33 4.69
CA ARG A 850 -20.62 25.56 4.65
C ARG A 850 -19.15 25.39 5.05
N HIS A 851 -18.81 24.29 5.72
CA HIS A 851 -17.49 24.03 6.30
C HIS A 851 -16.92 22.68 5.85
N GLY A 852 -15.60 22.53 5.92
CA GLY A 852 -14.89 21.32 5.49
C GLY A 852 -14.94 21.06 3.99
N TYR A 853 -14.65 19.80 3.65
CA TYR A 853 -14.68 19.26 2.30
C TYR A 853 -15.49 17.97 2.27
N ILE A 854 -16.64 17.99 1.61
CA ILE A 854 -17.54 16.84 1.43
C ILE A 854 -16.98 15.92 0.33
N GLY A 855 -16.79 14.64 0.67
CA GLY A 855 -16.25 13.61 -0.24
C GLY A 855 -17.31 12.74 -0.90
N ASP A 856 -18.22 12.14 -0.11
CA ASP A 856 -19.32 11.30 -0.61
C ASP A 856 -20.69 11.77 -0.08
N VAL A 857 -21.74 11.54 -0.87
CA VAL A 857 -23.10 12.05 -0.69
C VAL A 857 -24.11 10.95 -0.99
N ARG A 858 -24.85 10.50 0.03
CA ARG A 858 -25.80 9.37 -0.07
C ARG A 858 -27.23 9.83 0.31
N PRO A 859 -28.14 10.01 -0.65
CA PRO A 859 -29.54 10.37 -0.38
C PRO A 859 -30.28 9.24 0.35
N LEU A 860 -31.04 9.59 1.41
CA LEU A 860 -31.81 8.63 2.21
C LEU A 860 -33.29 8.63 1.82
N PRO A 861 -34.03 7.50 1.98
CA PRO A 861 -35.43 7.40 1.55
C PRO A 861 -36.42 8.32 2.28
N ASP A 862 -36.06 8.82 3.46
CA ASP A 862 -36.87 9.76 4.23
C ASP A 862 -36.66 11.24 3.82
N GLY A 863 -35.83 11.50 2.80
CA GLY A 863 -35.51 12.83 2.28
C GLY A 863 -34.31 13.52 2.95
N ARG A 864 -33.68 12.90 3.96
CA ARG A 864 -32.36 13.33 4.48
C ARG A 864 -31.23 12.88 3.56
N ILE A 865 -30.02 13.34 3.83
CA ILE A 865 -28.81 13.05 3.06
C ILE A 865 -27.70 12.68 4.06
N PHE A 866 -27.05 11.53 3.90
CA PHE A 866 -25.82 11.21 4.60
C PHE A 866 -24.62 11.74 3.82
N VAL A 867 -23.62 12.29 4.50
CA VAL A 867 -22.38 12.78 3.89
C VAL A 867 -21.14 12.33 4.67
N THR A 868 -20.04 12.14 3.95
CA THR A 868 -18.69 11.98 4.52
C THR A 868 -17.82 13.18 4.14
N GLY A 869 -16.85 13.52 4.97
CA GLY A 869 -15.93 14.64 4.68
C GLY A 869 -14.72 14.69 5.59
N SER A 870 -13.89 15.72 5.39
CA SER A 870 -12.74 16.06 6.23
C SER A 870 -12.58 17.59 6.34
N SER A 871 -11.68 18.06 7.19
CA SER A 871 -11.28 19.47 7.28
C SER A 871 -9.77 19.58 7.50
N LEU A 872 -9.19 20.78 7.49
CA LEU A 872 -7.77 20.99 7.83
C LEU A 872 -7.42 20.52 9.25
N THR A 873 -8.41 20.35 10.13
CA THR A 873 -8.25 19.93 11.53
C THR A 873 -8.83 18.55 11.84
N ASP A 874 -9.67 17.96 10.98
CA ASP A 874 -10.33 16.67 11.21
C ASP A 874 -10.14 15.71 10.03
N ASN A 875 -9.52 14.55 10.29
CA ASN A 875 -9.17 13.59 9.25
C ASN A 875 -10.38 12.82 8.67
N SER A 876 -11.46 12.64 9.44
CA SER A 876 -12.72 12.14 8.90
C SER A 876 -13.93 12.43 9.79
N PHE A 877 -14.97 13.00 9.17
CA PHE A 877 -16.28 13.19 9.77
C PHE A 877 -17.41 12.58 8.93
N TYR A 878 -18.51 12.29 9.61
CA TYR A 878 -19.78 11.86 9.04
C TYR A 878 -20.89 12.81 9.51
N ALA A 879 -21.86 13.10 8.65
CA ALA A 879 -23.02 13.90 9.02
C ALA A 879 -24.30 13.42 8.33
N ILE A 880 -25.45 13.76 8.91
CA ILE A 880 -26.75 13.66 8.25
C ILE A 880 -27.33 15.06 8.12
N VAL A 881 -27.64 15.45 6.90
CA VAL A 881 -28.18 16.76 6.49
C VAL A 881 -29.66 16.61 6.17
N ASP A 882 -30.50 17.53 6.65
CA ASP A 882 -31.91 17.59 6.30
C ASP A 882 -32.20 18.82 5.41
N PRO A 883 -32.40 18.64 4.09
CA PRO A 883 -32.64 19.76 3.18
C PRO A 883 -33.98 20.48 3.44
N ARG A 884 -34.89 19.93 4.26
CA ARG A 884 -36.14 20.61 4.63
C ARG A 884 -35.93 21.72 5.66
N ILE A 885 -34.79 21.73 6.36
CA ILE A 885 -34.41 22.82 7.24
C ILE A 885 -34.07 24.05 6.39
N ALA A 886 -34.78 25.15 6.65
CA ALA A 886 -34.45 26.43 6.05
C ALA A 886 -33.23 27.03 6.77
N PRO A 887 -32.22 27.56 6.05
CA PRO A 887 -31.10 28.26 6.69
C PRO A 887 -31.64 29.45 7.50
N HIS A 888 -31.44 29.42 8.81
CA HIS A 888 -32.10 30.34 9.72
C HIS A 888 -31.52 31.77 9.56
N PRO A 889 -32.32 32.79 9.20
CA PRO A 889 -31.81 34.07 8.70
C PRO A 889 -31.07 34.93 9.74
N VAL A 890 -31.06 34.52 11.01
CA VAL A 890 -30.34 35.17 12.12
C VAL A 890 -29.33 34.23 12.79
N ARG A 891 -29.11 33.02 12.25
CA ARG A 891 -28.09 32.06 12.72
C ARG A 891 -27.25 31.57 11.53
N SER A 892 -26.45 32.46 10.97
CA SER A 892 -25.65 32.23 9.76
C SER A 892 -24.39 31.35 9.98
N GLN A 893 -24.42 30.45 10.96
CA GLN A 893 -23.26 29.65 11.43
C GLN A 893 -23.60 28.17 11.71
N GLU A 894 -24.86 27.74 11.59
CA GLU A 894 -25.25 26.34 11.75
C GLU A 894 -25.55 25.73 10.36
N ASP A 895 -24.88 24.62 10.03
CA ASP A 895 -25.17 23.83 8.82
C ASP A 895 -26.53 23.15 8.90
N ALA A 896 -27.07 22.68 7.76
CA ALA A 896 -28.32 21.91 7.74
C ALA A 896 -28.18 20.47 8.30
N SER A 897 -27.10 20.19 9.05
CA SER A 897 -26.81 18.93 9.73
C SER A 897 -27.70 18.72 10.96
N VAL A 898 -28.40 17.59 11.01
CA VAL A 898 -29.19 17.14 12.18
C VAL A 898 -28.43 16.15 13.06
N TRP A 899 -27.27 15.66 12.59
CA TRP A 899 -26.36 14.75 13.31
C TRP A 899 -24.96 14.86 12.72
N THR A 900 -23.93 14.74 13.55
CA THR A 900 -22.51 14.69 13.16
C THR A 900 -21.73 13.70 14.01
N HIS A 901 -20.64 13.16 13.47
CA HIS A 901 -19.67 12.31 14.17
C HIS A 901 -18.27 12.59 13.61
N SER A 902 -17.27 12.70 14.48
CA SER A 902 -15.87 12.96 14.10
C SER A 902 -14.95 11.88 14.66
N ASN A 903 -14.07 11.35 13.81
CA ASN A 903 -13.08 10.36 14.22
C ASN A 903 -11.97 11.01 15.08
N SER A 904 -11.57 12.25 14.79
CA SER A 904 -10.53 12.98 15.55
C SER A 904 -11.06 13.75 16.78
N GLN A 905 -12.37 13.75 17.02
CA GLN A 905 -13.05 14.65 17.96
C GLN A 905 -12.80 16.14 17.61
N ASN A 906 -13.09 16.51 16.37
CA ASN A 906 -12.93 17.85 15.79
C ASN A 906 -11.49 18.38 15.96
N GLY A 907 -10.50 17.53 15.66
CA GLY A 907 -9.07 17.79 15.76
C GLY A 907 -8.45 17.63 17.15
N SER A 908 -9.26 17.60 18.21
CA SER A 908 -8.74 17.64 19.59
C SER A 908 -7.87 16.44 19.99
N LYS A 909 -8.04 15.26 19.38
CA LYS A 909 -7.12 14.11 19.55
C LYS A 909 -5.69 14.40 19.09
N PHE A 910 -5.52 15.36 18.18
CA PHE A 910 -4.22 15.78 17.64
C PHE A 910 -3.73 17.12 18.25
N GLY A 911 -4.45 17.67 19.24
CA GLY A 911 -4.20 19.01 19.80
C GLY A 911 -4.71 20.17 18.92
N LEU A 912 -5.21 19.88 17.71
CA LEU A 912 -5.72 20.87 16.78
C LEU A 912 -7.10 21.39 17.20
N ASN A 913 -7.44 22.61 16.80
CA ASN A 913 -8.77 23.18 16.95
C ASN A 913 -9.19 24.01 15.72
N PRO A 914 -10.47 23.97 15.29
CA PRO A 914 -10.95 24.73 14.13
C PRO A 914 -10.76 26.26 14.23
N GLY A 915 -10.58 26.82 15.43
CA GLY A 915 -10.30 28.24 15.65
C GLY A 915 -8.93 28.71 15.16
N GLN A 916 -8.05 27.77 14.78
CA GLN A 916 -6.77 28.06 14.10
C GLN A 916 -6.95 28.51 12.64
N ILE A 917 -8.06 28.12 12.00
CA ILE A 917 -8.29 28.33 10.57
C ILE A 917 -9.00 29.67 10.35
N SER A 918 -8.52 30.44 9.39
CA SER A 918 -9.14 31.70 8.98
C SER A 918 -8.94 31.97 7.49
N SER A 919 -9.66 32.96 6.97
CA SER A 919 -9.58 33.40 5.57
C SER A 919 -9.21 34.87 5.50
N ILE A 920 -8.31 35.22 4.57
CA ILE A 920 -8.07 36.60 4.14
C ILE A 920 -8.42 36.76 2.67
N TRP A 921 -8.79 37.98 2.31
CA TRP A 921 -9.03 38.41 0.94
C TRP A 921 -8.15 39.64 0.67
N THR A 922 -7.51 39.69 -0.50
CA THR A 922 -6.56 40.75 -0.85
C THR A 922 -6.73 41.16 -2.32
N PRO A 923 -6.44 42.40 -2.72
CA PRO A 923 -6.64 42.85 -4.10
C PRO A 923 -5.89 42.00 -5.13
N ALA A 924 -6.60 41.49 -6.12
CA ALA A 924 -6.01 40.74 -7.23
C ALA A 924 -5.12 41.64 -8.11
N SER A 925 -4.17 41.04 -8.79
CA SER A 925 -3.37 41.65 -9.87
C SER A 925 -4.23 42.23 -11.00
N ASN A 926 -5.31 41.52 -11.33
CA ASN A 926 -6.18 41.81 -12.48
C ASN A 926 -7.65 41.94 -12.04
N PRO A 927 -8.05 43.07 -11.39
CA PRO A 927 -9.40 43.31 -10.86
C PRO A 927 -10.53 43.41 -11.91
N ARG A 928 -10.25 43.04 -13.16
CA ARG A 928 -11.24 42.87 -14.25
C ARG A 928 -11.67 41.41 -14.44
N ILE A 929 -10.94 40.46 -13.84
CA ILE A 929 -11.24 39.01 -13.85
C ILE A 929 -11.89 38.61 -12.53
N ASN A 930 -11.27 39.01 -11.42
CA ASN A 930 -11.74 38.79 -10.06
C ASN A 930 -11.21 39.95 -9.19
N GLU A 931 -12.00 40.49 -8.27
CA GLU A 931 -11.61 41.66 -7.46
C GLU A 931 -10.58 41.30 -6.38
N GLU A 932 -10.73 40.13 -5.74
CA GLU A 932 -9.90 39.71 -4.60
C GLU A 932 -9.45 38.24 -4.67
N VAL A 933 -8.18 38.02 -4.31
CA VAL A 933 -7.53 36.73 -4.12
C VAL A 933 -7.77 36.25 -2.69
N HIS A 934 -8.25 35.00 -2.55
CA HIS A 934 -8.42 34.35 -1.26
C HIS A 934 -7.11 33.71 -0.79
N SER A 935 -6.90 33.65 0.52
CA SER A 935 -5.90 32.78 1.15
C SER A 935 -6.41 32.23 2.47
N ILE A 936 -6.13 30.95 2.72
CA ILE A 936 -6.35 30.34 4.04
C ILE A 936 -5.15 30.71 4.91
N VAL A 937 -5.41 31.24 6.11
CA VAL A 937 -4.38 31.54 7.10
C VAL A 937 -4.59 30.63 8.31
N VAL A 938 -3.55 29.84 8.63
CA VAL A 938 -3.55 28.91 9.76
C VAL A 938 -2.58 29.39 10.83
N TYR A 939 -3.11 29.58 12.04
CA TYR A 939 -2.36 29.95 13.23
C TYR A 939 -1.96 28.71 14.06
N PRO A 940 -0.89 28.76 14.87
CA PRO A 940 -0.56 27.69 15.81
C PRO A 940 -1.69 27.42 16.81
N SER A 941 -1.85 26.18 17.29
CA SER A 941 -2.89 25.81 18.28
C SER A 941 -2.84 26.63 19.57
N ASN A 942 -1.64 27.11 19.91
CA ASN A 942 -1.32 27.92 21.09
C ASN A 942 -1.17 29.43 20.79
N TYR A 943 -1.79 29.93 19.72
CA TYR A 943 -1.62 31.30 19.22
C TYR A 943 -1.86 32.40 20.27
N ASP A 944 -0.89 33.30 20.38
CA ASP A 944 -0.86 34.43 21.31
C ASP A 944 -0.53 35.70 20.52
N ARG A 945 -1.52 36.61 20.44
CA ARG A 945 -1.42 37.89 19.70
C ARG A 945 -0.40 38.89 20.27
N THR A 946 0.24 38.58 21.40
CA THR A 946 1.32 39.39 21.96
C THR A 946 2.71 38.98 21.44
N ARG A 947 2.80 37.90 20.66
CA ARG A 947 4.04 37.34 20.10
C ARG A 947 4.10 37.52 18.59
N THR A 948 5.30 37.45 18.02
CA THR A 948 5.51 37.38 16.57
C THR A 948 6.03 36.02 16.13
N TYR A 949 5.59 35.60 14.95
CA TYR A 949 5.77 34.27 14.38
C TYR A 949 6.39 34.38 12.98
N PRO A 950 7.32 33.51 12.56
CA PRO A 950 7.77 33.45 11.17
C PRO A 950 6.62 33.07 10.22
N VAL A 951 6.81 33.29 8.92
CA VAL A 951 5.76 33.05 7.90
C VAL A 951 6.11 31.86 7.01
N ALA A 952 5.23 30.86 6.96
CA ALA A 952 5.30 29.77 6.00
C ALA A 952 4.33 30.03 4.84
N TYR A 953 4.85 30.23 3.64
CA TYR A 953 4.12 30.72 2.48
C TYR A 953 3.89 29.57 1.48
N LEU A 954 2.66 29.04 1.41
CA LEU A 954 2.36 27.78 0.74
C LEU A 954 1.62 27.99 -0.59
N ILE A 955 2.20 27.50 -1.68
CA ILE A 955 1.66 27.62 -3.05
C ILE A 955 1.27 26.22 -3.54
N HIS A 956 0.01 26.04 -3.92
CA HIS A 956 -0.53 24.72 -4.28
C HIS A 956 -0.04 24.23 -5.65
N GLY A 957 -0.12 22.91 -5.85
CA GLY A 957 0.00 22.27 -7.17
C GLY A 957 -1.22 22.53 -8.05
N GLY A 958 -1.12 22.22 -9.33
CA GLY A 958 -2.13 22.57 -10.32
C GLY A 958 -1.52 22.74 -11.72
N PRO A 959 -1.72 23.87 -12.43
CA PRO A 959 -2.08 25.18 -11.88
C PRO A 959 -3.52 25.32 -11.39
N GLN A 960 -4.46 24.66 -12.05
CA GLN A 960 -5.89 24.80 -11.78
C GLN A 960 -6.35 23.85 -10.66
N GLY A 961 -5.99 24.21 -9.43
CA GLY A 961 -6.46 23.59 -8.19
C GLY A 961 -6.61 24.65 -7.08
N ALA A 962 -6.79 24.25 -5.83
CA ALA A 962 -6.85 25.18 -4.70
C ALA A 962 -6.41 24.54 -3.37
N TRP A 963 -5.95 25.36 -2.43
CA TRP A 963 -6.03 25.06 -1.01
C TRP A 963 -7.48 25.17 -0.53
N GLY A 964 -7.98 24.09 0.07
CA GLY A 964 -9.29 24.05 0.72
C GLY A 964 -9.22 23.51 2.16
N ASP A 965 -10.31 23.69 2.89
CA ASP A 965 -10.55 23.14 4.23
C ASP A 965 -10.74 21.62 4.17
N SER A 966 -9.65 20.88 3.92
CA SER A 966 -9.63 19.43 3.68
C SER A 966 -8.39 18.81 4.31
N TRP A 967 -8.48 17.55 4.73
CA TRP A 967 -7.35 16.87 5.37
C TRP A 967 -6.33 16.37 4.34
N SER A 968 -5.04 16.48 4.69
CA SER A 968 -3.93 15.92 3.93
C SER A 968 -2.90 15.31 4.88
N THR A 969 -2.29 14.19 4.49
CA THR A 969 -1.13 13.62 5.19
C THR A 969 0.21 14.07 4.60
N ARG A 970 0.19 14.79 3.46
CA ARG A 970 1.39 15.18 2.70
C ARG A 970 1.66 16.69 2.71
N TRP A 971 0.59 17.49 2.71
CA TRP A 971 0.62 18.94 2.61
C TRP A 971 -0.56 19.52 3.41
N ASN A 972 -0.55 19.36 4.74
CA ASN A 972 -1.51 20.05 5.60
C ASN A 972 -0.85 21.29 6.23
N PRO A 973 -1.33 22.52 5.94
CA PRO A 973 -0.92 23.76 6.60
C PRO A 973 -0.77 23.66 8.13
N ALA A 974 -1.59 22.86 8.83
CA ALA A 974 -1.51 22.67 10.27
C ALA A 974 -0.14 22.14 10.74
N VAL A 975 0.54 21.28 9.97
CA VAL A 975 1.85 20.73 10.33
C VAL A 975 2.90 21.84 10.46
N PHE A 976 2.86 22.83 9.57
CA PHE A 976 3.72 24.01 9.62
C PHE A 976 3.29 24.97 10.74
N ALA A 977 1.99 25.13 10.99
CA ALA A 977 1.49 25.99 12.05
C ALA A 977 1.92 25.50 13.45
N GLU A 978 1.92 24.18 13.69
CA GLU A 978 2.36 23.61 14.97
C GLU A 978 3.89 23.67 15.18
N GLN A 979 4.70 23.96 14.15
CA GLN A 979 6.10 24.37 14.36
C GLN A 979 6.23 25.81 14.89
N GLY A 980 5.12 26.57 14.93
CA GLY A 980 5.10 27.96 15.34
C GLY A 980 5.22 28.97 14.18
N TYR A 981 4.83 28.61 12.96
CA TYR A 981 4.62 29.57 11.87
C TYR A 981 3.20 30.15 11.90
N ILE A 982 3.03 31.38 11.40
CA ILE A 982 1.77 31.76 10.76
C ILE A 982 1.86 31.28 9.31
N VAL A 983 0.92 30.42 8.91
CA VAL A 983 0.92 29.78 7.59
C VAL A 983 -0.07 30.51 6.71
N ILE A 984 0.35 30.90 5.51
CA ILE A 984 -0.49 31.57 4.51
C ILE A 984 -0.50 30.71 3.25
N ALA A 985 -1.66 30.15 2.94
CA ALA A 985 -1.88 29.22 1.83
C ALA A 985 -2.73 29.93 0.76
N ILE A 986 -2.08 30.35 -0.34
CA ILE A 986 -2.65 31.27 -1.34
C ILE A 986 -3.39 30.54 -2.45
N ASN A 987 -4.53 31.09 -2.88
CA ASN A 987 -5.28 30.66 -4.06
C ASN A 987 -5.25 31.75 -5.15
N PRO A 988 -4.13 31.91 -5.90
CA PRO A 988 -3.92 32.97 -6.88
C PRO A 988 -4.74 32.76 -8.17
N THR A 989 -4.63 33.69 -9.12
CA THR A 989 -5.20 33.55 -10.47
C THR A 989 -4.87 32.18 -11.06
N GLY A 990 -5.89 31.49 -11.58
CA GLY A 990 -5.83 30.08 -11.96
C GLY A 990 -6.52 29.13 -10.98
N SER A 991 -6.69 29.48 -9.70
CA SER A 991 -7.26 28.57 -8.71
C SER A 991 -8.75 28.24 -8.94
N THR A 992 -9.11 27.00 -8.60
CA THR A 992 -10.49 26.50 -8.69
C THR A 992 -11.36 26.98 -7.52
N GLY A 993 -12.69 26.95 -7.69
CA GLY A 993 -13.66 27.36 -6.66
C GLY A 993 -13.95 28.87 -6.53
N TYR A 994 -13.33 29.73 -7.36
CA TYR A 994 -13.56 31.19 -7.36
C TYR A 994 -14.41 31.68 -8.55
N GLY A 995 -14.25 31.05 -9.72
CA GLY A 995 -15.07 31.28 -10.91
C GLY A 995 -14.31 30.90 -12.18
N GLN A 996 -15.00 30.47 -13.24
CA GLN A 996 -14.29 29.92 -14.41
C GLN A 996 -13.41 30.97 -15.10
N ALA A 997 -13.78 32.25 -15.04
CA ALA A 997 -12.94 33.34 -15.55
C ALA A 997 -11.60 33.47 -14.79
N PHE A 998 -11.58 33.16 -13.49
CA PHE A 998 -10.36 33.18 -12.66
C PHE A 998 -9.49 31.94 -12.94
N THR A 999 -10.11 30.76 -13.09
CA THR A 999 -9.44 29.53 -13.55
C THR A 999 -8.80 29.71 -14.94
N ASP A 1000 -9.52 30.33 -15.88
CA ASP A 1000 -9.08 30.52 -17.27
C ASP A 1000 -7.97 31.56 -17.44
N ALA A 1001 -7.77 32.47 -16.48
CA ALA A 1001 -6.89 33.63 -16.62
C ALA A 1001 -5.40 33.32 -16.41
N ILE A 1002 -5.05 32.14 -15.90
CA ILE A 1002 -3.66 31.66 -15.85
C ILE A 1002 -3.11 31.28 -17.24
N ARG A 1003 -4.00 31.05 -18.21
CA ARG A 1003 -3.60 30.55 -19.54
C ARG A 1003 -2.70 31.54 -20.27
N ARG A 1004 -1.55 31.05 -20.71
CA ARG A 1004 -0.45 31.84 -21.32
C ARG A 1004 0.10 32.94 -20.39
N ASN A 1005 -0.09 32.79 -19.07
CA ASN A 1005 0.10 33.82 -18.05
C ASN A 1005 0.73 33.26 -16.75
N TRP A 1006 1.37 32.08 -16.81
CA TRP A 1006 1.81 31.29 -15.63
C TRP A 1006 2.71 32.06 -14.64
N GLY A 1007 3.61 32.90 -15.15
CA GLY A 1007 4.50 33.76 -14.36
C GLY A 1007 4.04 35.22 -14.24
N GLY A 1008 2.84 35.54 -14.72
CA GLY A 1008 2.26 36.89 -14.76
C GLY A 1008 1.31 37.15 -13.60
N ASP A 1009 0.00 37.25 -13.87
CA ASP A 1009 -1.03 37.52 -12.85
C ASP A 1009 -0.93 36.62 -11.59
N PRO A 1010 -0.71 35.29 -11.68
CA PRO A 1010 -0.62 34.44 -10.49
C PRO A 1010 0.58 34.80 -9.60
N TYR A 1011 1.74 35.07 -10.20
CA TYR A 1011 2.92 35.54 -9.46
C TYR A 1011 2.67 36.91 -8.83
N GLN A 1012 1.97 37.81 -9.52
CA GLN A 1012 1.64 39.13 -8.98
C GLN A 1012 0.60 39.04 -7.83
N ASP A 1013 -0.34 38.09 -7.86
CA ASP A 1013 -1.23 37.79 -6.73
C ASP A 1013 -0.44 37.28 -5.51
N ILE A 1014 0.51 36.37 -5.75
CA ILE A 1014 1.43 35.86 -4.72
C ILE A 1014 2.28 36.99 -4.12
N VAL A 1015 2.68 38.00 -4.91
CA VAL A 1015 3.33 39.24 -4.43
C VAL A 1015 2.35 40.14 -3.65
N ASN A 1016 1.12 40.29 -4.11
CA ASN A 1016 0.10 41.14 -3.49
C ASN A 1016 -0.25 40.63 -2.08
N VAL A 1017 -0.55 39.33 -1.95
CA VAL A 1017 -0.88 38.69 -0.66
C VAL A 1017 0.27 38.84 0.34
N PHE A 1018 1.53 38.66 -0.10
CA PHE A 1018 2.71 38.79 0.78
C PHE A 1018 2.86 40.21 1.33
N ASN A 1019 2.70 41.22 0.46
CA ASN A 1019 2.77 42.63 0.87
C ASN A 1019 1.57 43.05 1.72
N TRP A 1020 0.38 42.50 1.44
CA TRP A 1020 -0.82 42.74 2.25
C TRP A 1020 -0.69 42.16 3.65
N ALA A 1021 -0.26 40.90 3.76
CA ALA A 1021 -0.04 40.23 5.05
C ALA A 1021 1.02 40.95 5.89
N LYS A 1022 2.12 41.37 5.26
CA LYS A 1022 3.20 42.18 5.86
C LYS A 1022 2.73 43.54 6.41
N ALA A 1023 1.61 44.07 5.91
CA ALA A 1023 1.03 45.33 6.36
C ALA A 1023 -0.14 45.17 7.35
N ASN A 1024 -0.85 44.04 7.33
CA ASN A 1024 -2.12 43.85 8.05
C ASN A 1024 -2.11 42.76 9.14
N ILE A 1025 -1.10 41.87 9.15
CA ILE A 1025 -0.92 40.83 10.18
C ILE A 1025 0.36 41.15 10.97
N PRO A 1026 0.32 42.05 11.98
CA PRO A 1026 1.53 42.50 12.68
C PRO A 1026 2.21 41.39 13.49
N GLU A 1027 1.51 40.31 13.82
CA GLU A 1027 2.08 39.11 14.42
C GLU A 1027 2.92 38.26 13.44
N ALA A 1028 2.84 38.50 12.13
CA ALA A 1028 3.56 37.75 11.10
C ALA A 1028 4.89 38.43 10.72
N ASP A 1029 6.01 37.88 11.19
CA ASP A 1029 7.35 38.39 10.92
C ASP A 1029 7.85 37.96 9.52
N HIS A 1030 7.51 38.78 8.54
CA HIS A 1030 7.90 38.59 7.14
C HIS A 1030 9.42 38.74 6.89
N ASN A 1031 10.23 39.11 7.92
CA ASN A 1031 11.69 39.06 7.82
C ASN A 1031 12.24 37.65 8.08
N ARG A 1032 11.40 36.71 8.52
CA ARG A 1032 11.70 35.29 8.74
C ARG A 1032 10.74 34.41 7.93
N ALA A 1033 10.39 34.88 6.73
CA ALA A 1033 9.51 34.18 5.80
C ALA A 1033 10.24 33.11 4.98
N VAL A 1034 9.53 32.03 4.68
CA VAL A 1034 9.95 30.91 3.81
C VAL A 1034 8.81 30.60 2.82
N ALA A 1035 9.12 30.07 1.65
CA ALA A 1035 8.10 29.68 0.66
C ALA A 1035 8.26 28.23 0.20
N LEU A 1036 7.13 27.57 -0.04
CA LEU A 1036 7.07 26.14 -0.38
C LEU A 1036 5.99 25.88 -1.43
N GLY A 1037 6.23 24.93 -2.35
CA GLY A 1037 5.21 24.47 -3.28
C GLY A 1037 5.57 23.19 -4.03
N ALA A 1038 4.54 22.47 -4.49
CA ALA A 1038 4.66 21.24 -5.28
C ALA A 1038 4.07 21.39 -6.68
N SER A 1039 4.58 20.65 -7.68
CA SER A 1039 4.07 20.64 -9.06
C SER A 1039 4.10 22.05 -9.67
N TYR A 1040 2.96 22.65 -10.07
CA TYR A 1040 2.88 24.07 -10.42
C TYR A 1040 3.41 25.01 -9.31
N GLY A 1041 3.18 24.70 -8.03
CA GLY A 1041 3.78 25.42 -6.90
C GLY A 1041 5.32 25.30 -6.87
N GLY A 1042 5.88 24.18 -7.33
CA GLY A 1042 7.31 23.97 -7.50
C GLY A 1042 7.87 24.76 -8.70
N TYR A 1043 7.15 24.77 -9.83
CA TYR A 1043 7.41 25.73 -10.92
C TYR A 1043 7.43 27.17 -10.40
N MET A 1044 6.47 27.54 -9.56
CA MET A 1044 6.38 28.87 -8.98
C MET A 1044 7.55 29.16 -8.02
N MET A 1045 8.10 28.17 -7.31
CA MET A 1045 9.37 28.35 -6.58
C MET A 1045 10.53 28.67 -7.54
N ASN A 1046 10.66 27.92 -8.64
CA ASN A 1046 11.70 28.15 -9.66
C ASN A 1046 11.53 29.51 -10.37
N TRP A 1047 10.30 30.00 -10.51
CA TRP A 1047 9.98 31.33 -11.02
C TRP A 1047 10.30 32.44 -10.00
N ILE A 1048 9.83 32.31 -8.75
CA ILE A 1048 10.12 33.20 -7.61
C ILE A 1048 11.63 33.34 -7.40
N GLN A 1049 12.38 32.25 -7.51
CA GLN A 1049 13.83 32.20 -7.44
C GLN A 1049 14.50 33.14 -8.46
N GLY A 1050 13.91 33.33 -9.65
CA GLY A 1050 14.38 34.24 -10.69
C GLY A 1050 14.02 35.73 -10.50
N HIS A 1051 13.21 36.07 -9.50
CA HIS A 1051 12.56 37.38 -9.37
C HIS A 1051 12.68 38.00 -7.95
N ASP A 1052 12.29 39.28 -7.83
CA ASP A 1052 12.47 40.08 -6.60
C ASP A 1052 11.82 39.48 -5.35
N LEU A 1053 10.67 38.80 -5.48
CA LEU A 1053 9.98 38.18 -4.35
C LEU A 1053 10.85 37.07 -3.71
N GLY A 1054 11.66 36.37 -4.50
CA GLY A 1054 12.59 35.37 -3.99
C GLY A 1054 13.55 35.94 -2.94
N ARG A 1055 13.89 37.23 -3.02
CA ARG A 1055 14.78 37.92 -2.07
C ARG A 1055 14.07 38.43 -0.81
N GLN A 1056 12.74 38.27 -0.71
CA GLN A 1056 12.01 38.46 0.56
C GLN A 1056 12.06 37.20 1.43
N PHE A 1057 12.12 36.01 0.82
CA PHE A 1057 12.20 34.74 1.53
C PHE A 1057 13.64 34.42 1.97
N LYS A 1058 13.76 33.67 3.07
CA LYS A 1058 15.04 33.14 3.57
C LYS A 1058 15.42 31.82 2.93
N ALA A 1059 14.43 31.00 2.58
CA ALA A 1059 14.61 29.78 1.81
C ALA A 1059 13.34 29.43 1.01
N LEU A 1060 13.54 28.62 -0.04
CA LEU A 1060 12.51 28.04 -0.89
C LEU A 1060 12.51 26.50 -0.77
N VAL A 1061 11.35 25.88 -0.99
CA VAL A 1061 11.16 24.41 -1.10
C VAL A 1061 10.37 24.08 -2.35
N CYS A 1062 11.04 23.54 -3.36
CA CYS A 1062 10.50 23.16 -4.66
C CYS A 1062 10.34 21.63 -4.75
N HIS A 1063 9.11 21.15 -4.95
CA HIS A 1063 8.77 19.72 -5.03
C HIS A 1063 8.15 19.40 -6.41
N ASP A 1064 8.72 18.46 -7.14
CA ASP A 1064 8.32 18.05 -8.51
C ASP A 1064 8.06 19.26 -9.44
N GLY A 1065 8.94 20.27 -9.40
CA GLY A 1065 8.74 21.57 -10.03
C GLY A 1065 9.40 21.73 -11.41
N ILE A 1066 8.69 22.32 -12.37
CA ILE A 1066 9.22 22.56 -13.73
C ILE A 1066 10.33 23.62 -13.73
N THR A 1067 11.39 23.36 -14.48
CA THR A 1067 12.55 24.24 -14.74
C THR A 1067 12.63 24.72 -16.18
N SER A 1068 12.15 23.92 -17.15
CA SER A 1068 11.91 24.37 -18.53
C SER A 1068 10.67 23.72 -19.14
N PHE A 1069 9.90 24.52 -19.88
CA PHE A 1069 8.75 24.03 -20.63
C PHE A 1069 9.17 23.21 -21.85
N THR A 1070 10.33 23.48 -22.45
CA THR A 1070 10.80 22.69 -23.61
C THR A 1070 11.41 21.35 -23.18
N GLY A 1071 11.95 21.26 -21.94
CA GLY A 1071 12.41 20.01 -21.33
C GLY A 1071 11.24 19.17 -20.80
N GLY A 1072 10.66 19.61 -19.68
CA GLY A 1072 9.69 18.84 -18.91
C GLY A 1072 8.31 18.71 -19.57
N MET A 1073 7.72 19.83 -20.03
CA MET A 1073 6.34 19.80 -20.56
C MET A 1073 6.19 19.07 -21.90
N LEU A 1074 7.28 18.74 -22.58
CA LEU A 1074 7.26 17.89 -23.77
C LEU A 1074 7.53 16.40 -23.46
N ALA A 1075 7.97 16.09 -22.24
CA ALA A 1075 8.19 14.72 -21.77
C ALA A 1075 6.94 14.12 -21.09
N THR A 1076 5.96 14.94 -20.73
CA THR A 1076 4.66 14.49 -20.19
C THR A 1076 3.81 13.80 -21.27
N GLU A 1077 3.03 12.78 -20.89
CA GLU A 1077 2.12 12.09 -21.80
C GLU A 1077 0.85 12.89 -22.16
N GLU A 1078 0.40 13.79 -21.27
CA GLU A 1078 -0.85 14.55 -21.39
C GLU A 1078 -0.61 15.87 -22.13
N LEU A 1079 -0.01 15.76 -23.33
CA LEU A 1079 0.43 16.89 -24.18
C LEU A 1079 -0.68 17.90 -24.49
N TYR A 1080 -1.96 17.54 -24.37
CA TYR A 1080 -3.08 18.47 -24.45
C TYR A 1080 -2.97 19.62 -23.44
N PHE A 1081 -2.52 19.33 -22.21
CA PHE A 1081 -2.42 20.29 -21.12
C PHE A 1081 -1.43 21.43 -21.44
N PRO A 1082 -0.14 21.17 -21.69
CA PRO A 1082 0.81 22.24 -22.01
C PRO A 1082 0.52 22.88 -23.37
N PHE A 1083 -0.03 22.15 -24.36
CA PHE A 1083 -0.40 22.77 -25.64
C PHE A 1083 -1.61 23.71 -25.51
N TYR A 1084 -2.55 23.45 -24.59
CA TYR A 1084 -3.66 24.36 -24.32
C TYR A 1084 -3.20 25.56 -23.49
N ASP A 1085 -2.51 25.30 -22.38
CA ASP A 1085 -2.18 26.29 -21.35
C ASP A 1085 -1.04 27.23 -21.81
N LEU A 1086 -0.02 26.72 -22.50
CA LEU A 1086 1.05 27.50 -23.16
C LEU A 1086 0.66 27.97 -24.57
N GLY A 1087 -0.57 27.71 -25.00
CA GLY A 1087 -1.23 28.40 -26.10
C GLY A 1087 -0.89 27.95 -27.53
N GLY A 1088 -0.41 26.73 -27.70
CA GLY A 1088 -0.14 26.07 -28.99
C GLY A 1088 1.17 25.30 -28.99
N THR A 1089 1.51 24.64 -30.10
CA THR A 1089 2.78 23.88 -30.21
C THR A 1089 3.98 24.80 -30.45
N PRO A 1090 5.18 24.50 -29.88
CA PRO A 1090 6.37 25.36 -29.99
C PRO A 1090 7.18 25.21 -31.29
N TRP A 1091 6.81 24.24 -32.14
CA TRP A 1091 7.46 23.89 -33.42
C TRP A 1091 6.54 24.11 -34.65
N TYR A 1092 5.46 24.86 -34.50
CA TYR A 1092 4.37 24.96 -35.48
C TYR A 1092 4.84 25.16 -36.94
N ASN A 1093 4.33 24.33 -37.85
CA ASN A 1093 4.68 24.35 -39.26
C ASN A 1093 3.54 24.93 -40.12
N PRO A 1094 3.62 26.21 -40.57
CA PRO A 1094 2.60 26.83 -41.41
C PRO A 1094 2.45 26.19 -42.80
N GLY A 1095 3.39 25.33 -43.21
CA GLY A 1095 3.32 24.54 -44.44
C GLY A 1095 2.59 23.19 -44.29
N PHE A 1096 2.20 22.78 -43.07
CA PHE A 1096 1.57 21.48 -42.84
C PHE A 1096 0.23 21.37 -43.57
N LYS A 1097 0.12 20.35 -44.43
CA LYS A 1097 -1.12 19.94 -45.08
C LYS A 1097 -1.22 18.42 -44.95
N PRO A 1098 -2.28 17.86 -44.33
CA PRO A 1098 -2.50 16.42 -44.35
C PRO A 1098 -2.73 15.95 -45.79
N ALA A 1099 -2.33 14.72 -46.12
CA ALA A 1099 -2.52 14.22 -47.47
C ALA A 1099 -4.02 14.00 -47.77
N PRO A 1100 -4.51 14.28 -48.99
CA PRO A 1100 -5.93 14.16 -49.31
C PRO A 1100 -6.45 12.72 -49.13
N GLY A 1101 -7.34 12.52 -48.14
CA GLY A 1101 -7.97 11.24 -47.85
C GLY A 1101 -7.28 10.36 -46.81
N GLU A 1102 -6.21 10.83 -46.15
CA GLU A 1102 -5.67 10.16 -44.96
C GLU A 1102 -6.60 10.31 -43.74
N PRO A 1103 -6.65 9.32 -42.82
CA PRO A 1103 -7.33 9.45 -41.55
C PRO A 1103 -6.66 10.51 -40.65
N GLU A 1104 -7.38 10.98 -39.63
CA GLU A 1104 -6.95 12.11 -38.79
C GLU A 1104 -5.76 11.74 -37.87
N SER A 1105 -4.55 11.78 -38.41
CA SER A 1105 -3.30 11.48 -37.70
C SER A 1105 -3.10 12.35 -36.45
N ALA A 1106 -2.29 11.90 -35.50
CA ALA A 1106 -1.93 12.71 -34.32
C ALA A 1106 -1.31 14.06 -34.70
N ALA A 1107 -0.56 14.14 -35.80
CA ALA A 1107 -0.05 15.41 -36.32
C ALA A 1107 -1.18 16.33 -36.84
N THR A 1108 -2.18 15.77 -37.51
CA THR A 1108 -3.38 16.49 -37.95
C THR A 1108 -4.18 17.02 -36.76
N GLN A 1109 -4.45 16.16 -35.77
CA GLN A 1109 -5.17 16.52 -34.54
C GLN A 1109 -4.43 17.60 -33.74
N SER A 1110 -3.11 17.50 -33.61
CA SER A 1110 -2.29 18.50 -32.91
C SER A 1110 -2.38 19.89 -33.56
N HIS A 1111 -2.29 19.98 -34.89
CA HIS A 1111 -2.47 21.25 -35.62
C HIS A 1111 -3.91 21.77 -35.54
N ALA A 1112 -4.91 20.89 -35.54
CA ALA A 1112 -6.33 21.27 -35.47
C ALA A 1112 -6.77 21.73 -34.07
N ASN A 1113 -6.28 21.08 -33.00
CA ASN A 1113 -6.69 21.36 -31.63
C ASN A 1113 -6.02 22.61 -31.04
N PHE A 1114 -4.72 22.80 -31.26
CA PHE A 1114 -3.90 23.76 -30.49
C PHE A 1114 -3.27 24.87 -31.33
N GLY A 1115 -3.17 24.69 -32.65
CA GLY A 1115 -2.63 25.71 -33.56
C GLY A 1115 -1.19 26.12 -33.28
N ALA A 1116 -0.89 27.39 -33.54
CA ALA A 1116 0.45 27.97 -33.51
C ALA A 1116 0.73 28.69 -32.17
N SER A 1117 1.79 28.28 -31.49
CA SER A 1117 2.50 29.13 -30.53
C SER A 1117 3.89 29.47 -31.09
N SER A 1118 4.52 30.52 -30.55
CA SER A 1118 5.92 30.81 -30.85
C SER A 1118 6.81 30.19 -29.77
N THR A 1119 8.04 29.83 -30.14
CA THR A 1119 9.07 29.41 -29.17
C THR A 1119 9.33 30.50 -28.13
N SER A 1120 9.11 31.78 -28.47
CA SER A 1120 9.19 32.90 -27.52
C SER A 1120 8.02 32.93 -26.51
N ALA A 1121 6.81 32.52 -26.89
CA ALA A 1121 5.67 32.45 -25.96
C ALA A 1121 5.82 31.30 -24.96
N TRP A 1122 6.43 30.18 -25.38
CA TRP A 1122 6.85 29.11 -24.46
C TRP A 1122 7.97 29.57 -23.53
N ARG A 1123 8.95 30.34 -24.02
CA ARG A 1123 10.05 30.86 -23.20
C ARG A 1123 9.66 31.99 -22.25
N GLN A 1124 8.60 32.75 -22.55
CA GLN A 1124 8.22 33.96 -21.79
C GLN A 1124 8.03 33.72 -20.27
N TRP A 1125 7.58 32.52 -19.89
CA TRP A 1125 7.35 32.14 -18.49
C TRP A 1125 8.20 30.93 -18.07
N ASP A 1126 9.23 30.59 -18.84
CA ASP A 1126 10.13 29.45 -18.60
C ASP A 1126 11.21 29.86 -17.56
N PRO A 1127 11.35 29.16 -16.42
CA PRO A 1127 12.31 29.55 -15.37
C PRO A 1127 13.77 29.52 -15.82
N SER A 1128 14.10 28.76 -16.88
CA SER A 1128 15.47 28.63 -17.39
C SER A 1128 16.03 29.92 -18.00
N GLU A 1129 15.17 30.78 -18.56
CA GLU A 1129 15.56 32.12 -19.04
C GLU A 1129 16.00 33.04 -17.87
N HIS A 1130 15.66 32.68 -16.62
CA HIS A 1130 15.96 33.44 -15.40
C HIS A 1130 17.04 32.79 -14.51
N PHE A 1131 17.68 31.70 -14.94
CA PHE A 1131 18.75 31.02 -14.18
C PHE A 1131 19.90 31.93 -13.75
N ALA A 1132 20.16 33.04 -14.47
CA ALA A 1132 21.18 34.03 -14.12
C ALA A 1132 20.83 34.91 -12.90
N ASN A 1133 19.56 34.94 -12.47
CA ASN A 1133 19.10 35.75 -11.33
C ASN A 1133 19.10 34.96 -10.00
N TRP A 1134 18.92 33.64 -10.05
CA TRP A 1134 18.78 32.72 -8.90
C TRP A 1134 19.82 33.00 -7.78
N ALA A 1135 19.39 33.15 -6.53
CA ALA A 1135 20.29 33.51 -5.41
C ALA A 1135 19.74 33.24 -4.00
N THR A 1136 18.48 32.83 -3.83
CA THR A 1136 17.91 32.45 -2.53
C THR A 1136 18.19 30.97 -2.27
N PRO A 1137 18.51 30.54 -1.04
CA PRO A 1137 18.66 29.12 -0.74
C PRO A 1137 17.42 28.30 -1.14
N GLN A 1138 17.62 27.15 -1.78
CA GLN A 1138 16.51 26.32 -2.25
C GLN A 1138 16.74 24.81 -2.07
N LEU A 1139 15.82 24.16 -1.36
CA LEU A 1139 15.64 22.72 -1.36
C LEU A 1139 14.85 22.33 -2.62
N VAL A 1140 15.34 21.31 -3.33
CA VAL A 1140 14.70 20.70 -4.50
C VAL A 1140 14.35 19.25 -4.17
N ILE A 1141 13.16 18.81 -4.55
CA ILE A 1141 12.64 17.46 -4.29
C ILE A 1141 12.05 16.91 -5.59
N HIS A 1142 12.48 15.74 -6.07
CA HIS A 1142 11.90 15.12 -7.28
C HIS A 1142 12.01 13.59 -7.28
N SER A 1143 10.95 12.88 -7.63
CA SER A 1143 10.89 11.40 -7.64
C SER A 1143 11.12 10.75 -9.02
N SER A 1144 11.63 9.51 -9.06
CA SER A 1144 12.03 8.86 -10.33
C SER A 1144 10.91 8.25 -11.17
N LYS A 1145 9.75 7.91 -10.59
CA LYS A 1145 8.58 7.42 -11.35
C LYS A 1145 7.58 8.52 -11.67
N ASP A 1146 7.93 9.79 -11.43
CA ASP A 1146 7.15 10.91 -11.94
C ASP A 1146 7.29 10.97 -13.46
N TYR A 1147 6.22 10.55 -14.16
CA TYR A 1147 6.10 10.68 -15.60
C TYR A 1147 5.28 11.91 -16.01
N ARG A 1148 4.49 12.47 -15.09
CA ARG A 1148 3.76 13.73 -15.27
C ARG A 1148 4.75 14.89 -15.41
N LEU A 1149 5.82 14.92 -14.62
CA LEU A 1149 6.99 15.79 -14.75
C LEU A 1149 8.29 15.00 -14.48
N THR A 1150 9.19 14.88 -15.46
CA THR A 1150 10.35 13.99 -15.30
C THR A 1150 11.42 14.53 -14.34
N ILE A 1151 12.06 13.63 -13.60
CA ILE A 1151 13.19 13.89 -12.67
C ILE A 1151 14.35 14.73 -13.26
N ALA A 1152 14.45 14.81 -14.59
CA ALA A 1152 15.37 15.72 -15.28
C ALA A 1152 15.16 17.20 -14.90
N GLU A 1153 13.94 17.60 -14.54
CA GLU A 1153 13.62 18.96 -14.10
C GLU A 1153 14.23 19.26 -12.71
N GLY A 1154 13.97 18.42 -11.70
CA GLY A 1154 14.57 18.57 -10.37
C GLY A 1154 16.10 18.52 -10.39
N LEU A 1155 16.68 17.60 -11.17
CA LEU A 1155 18.13 17.55 -11.39
C LEU A 1155 18.66 18.83 -12.06
N THR A 1156 17.91 19.42 -12.98
CA THR A 1156 18.28 20.69 -13.63
C THR A 1156 18.27 21.85 -12.64
N ALA A 1157 17.24 21.97 -11.78
CA ALA A 1157 17.17 23.00 -10.75
C ALA A 1157 18.38 22.90 -9.80
N PHE A 1158 18.65 21.71 -9.26
CA PHE A 1158 19.75 21.51 -8.32
C PHE A 1158 21.12 21.81 -8.96
N ASN A 1159 21.37 21.29 -10.17
CA ASN A 1159 22.63 21.54 -10.88
C ASN A 1159 22.85 23.03 -11.18
N VAL A 1160 21.80 23.79 -11.50
CA VAL A 1160 21.90 25.25 -11.69
C VAL A 1160 22.21 25.98 -10.40
N LEU A 1161 21.55 25.64 -9.29
CA LEU A 1161 21.80 26.25 -7.97
C LEU A 1161 23.26 26.02 -7.54
N GLN A 1162 23.71 24.77 -7.59
CA GLN A 1162 25.09 24.37 -7.25
C GLN A 1162 26.12 25.04 -8.16
N ALA A 1163 25.94 25.01 -9.49
CA ALA A 1163 26.87 25.64 -10.45
C ALA A 1163 26.96 27.17 -10.31
N ARG A 1164 25.97 27.80 -9.66
CA ARG A 1164 25.97 29.24 -9.36
C ARG A 1164 26.38 29.58 -7.93
N GLY A 1165 26.74 28.59 -7.10
CA GLY A 1165 27.12 28.79 -5.70
C GLY A 1165 25.95 29.20 -4.80
N VAL A 1166 24.72 28.84 -5.17
CA VAL A 1166 23.52 29.07 -4.36
C VAL A 1166 23.29 27.85 -3.46
N GLU A 1167 23.20 28.08 -2.15
CA GLU A 1167 23.01 26.99 -1.19
C GLU A 1167 21.73 26.21 -1.49
N SER A 1168 21.86 24.89 -1.62
CA SER A 1168 20.79 24.04 -2.10
C SER A 1168 21.01 22.58 -1.72
N LYS A 1169 19.90 21.85 -1.59
CA LYS A 1169 19.86 20.41 -1.33
C LYS A 1169 18.95 19.74 -2.35
N PHE A 1170 19.21 18.48 -2.67
CA PHE A 1170 18.35 17.66 -3.53
C PHE A 1170 17.91 16.40 -2.77
N LEU A 1171 16.60 16.20 -2.67
CA LEU A 1171 15.98 15.00 -2.12
C LEU A 1171 15.29 14.25 -3.26
N THR A 1172 15.53 12.95 -3.37
CA THR A 1172 14.95 12.12 -4.44
C THR A 1172 14.46 10.80 -3.90
N PHE A 1173 13.30 10.37 -4.37
CA PHE A 1173 12.69 9.09 -4.02
C PHE A 1173 12.61 8.22 -5.29
N PRO A 1174 13.52 7.23 -5.46
CA PRO A 1174 13.54 6.39 -6.66
C PRO A 1174 12.29 5.54 -6.86
N ASP A 1175 11.53 5.31 -5.80
CA ASP A 1175 10.39 4.40 -5.75
C ASP A 1175 9.01 5.10 -5.77
N GLU A 1176 8.97 6.43 -5.68
CA GLU A 1176 7.76 7.27 -5.70
C GLU A 1176 7.44 7.84 -7.09
N ASN A 1177 6.22 8.34 -7.27
CA ASN A 1177 5.74 9.02 -8.47
C ASN A 1177 5.64 10.55 -8.26
N HIS A 1178 4.74 11.26 -8.95
CA HIS A 1178 4.48 12.71 -8.78
C HIS A 1178 3.99 13.11 -7.37
N TRP A 1179 3.91 12.15 -6.44
CA TRP A 1179 3.66 12.37 -5.04
C TRP A 1179 4.53 11.43 -4.19
N VAL A 1180 5.04 11.94 -3.08
CA VAL A 1180 5.54 11.11 -1.98
C VAL A 1180 4.35 10.51 -1.23
N LEU A 1181 4.01 9.26 -1.53
CA LEU A 1181 2.86 8.52 -0.99
C LEU A 1181 3.24 7.52 0.10
N LYS A 1182 4.44 6.94 0.04
CA LYS A 1182 5.00 6.02 1.02
C LYS A 1182 5.30 6.80 2.30
N PRO A 1183 4.60 6.58 3.42
CA PRO A 1183 4.67 7.60 4.45
C PRO A 1183 6.00 7.69 5.21
N GLU A 1184 6.92 6.70 5.15
CA GLU A 1184 8.33 6.90 5.61
C GLU A 1184 9.04 7.93 4.74
N ASN A 1185 8.98 7.78 3.41
CA ASN A 1185 9.44 8.81 2.48
C ASN A 1185 8.74 10.15 2.79
N SER A 1186 7.48 10.13 3.22
CA SER A 1186 6.75 11.33 3.65
C SER A 1186 7.22 11.90 5.00
N LEU A 1187 7.66 11.10 5.97
CA LEU A 1187 8.28 11.59 7.20
C LEU A 1187 9.66 12.17 6.92
N VAL A 1188 10.48 11.50 6.13
CA VAL A 1188 11.77 12.03 5.65
C VAL A 1188 11.55 13.35 4.93
N TRP A 1189 10.56 13.41 4.03
CA TRP A 1189 10.14 14.63 3.35
C TRP A 1189 9.80 15.73 4.36
N HIS A 1190 8.96 15.45 5.37
CA HIS A 1190 8.64 16.41 6.42
C HIS A 1190 9.88 16.81 7.24
N LYS A 1191 10.76 15.89 7.63
CA LYS A 1191 12.00 16.20 8.38
C LYS A 1191 12.91 17.13 7.59
N VAL A 1192 13.22 16.81 6.33
CA VAL A 1192 14.06 17.64 5.45
C VAL A 1192 13.42 19.01 5.23
N VAL A 1193 12.13 19.05 4.90
CA VAL A 1193 11.41 20.30 4.66
C VAL A 1193 11.38 21.17 5.92
N LEU A 1194 11.01 20.62 7.08
CA LEU A 1194 10.90 21.37 8.33
C LEU A 1194 12.27 21.81 8.87
N ASN A 1195 13.30 20.96 8.87
CA ASN A 1195 14.64 21.39 9.29
C ASN A 1195 15.19 22.52 8.40
N TRP A 1196 15.04 22.37 7.08
CA TRP A 1196 15.43 23.39 6.12
C TRP A 1196 14.76 24.73 6.39
N ILE A 1197 13.42 24.77 6.51
CA ILE A 1197 12.73 26.04 6.75
C ILE A 1197 12.95 26.59 8.16
N ASN A 1198 13.05 25.75 9.19
CA ASN A 1198 13.23 26.17 10.57
C ASN A 1198 14.59 26.86 10.75
N HIS A 1199 15.66 26.29 10.18
CA HIS A 1199 17.00 26.89 10.15
C HIS A 1199 16.95 28.34 9.61
N TYR A 1200 16.35 28.52 8.43
CA TYR A 1200 16.26 29.81 7.76
C TYR A 1200 15.26 30.79 8.38
N ALA A 1201 14.26 30.31 9.12
CA ALA A 1201 13.30 31.12 9.88
C ALA A 1201 13.75 31.43 11.32
N GLY A 1202 14.90 30.91 11.77
CA GLY A 1202 15.38 31.08 13.14
C GLY A 1202 14.51 30.38 14.18
N LEU A 1203 13.95 29.22 13.84
CA LEU A 1203 13.30 28.28 14.78
C LEU A 1203 14.27 27.15 15.16
N PRO A 1204 14.02 26.41 16.26
CA PRO A 1204 14.70 25.14 16.51
C PRO A 1204 14.47 24.17 15.34
N PRO A 1205 15.42 23.27 15.02
CA PRO A 1205 15.15 22.19 14.08
C PRO A 1205 13.98 21.33 14.58
N TYR A 1206 13.27 20.70 13.64
CA TYR A 1206 12.16 19.78 13.96
C TYR A 1206 12.69 18.39 14.32
N ALA A 1207 13.67 17.92 13.56
CA ALA A 1207 14.46 16.73 13.82
C ALA A 1207 15.86 17.18 14.29
N GLU A 1208 16.27 16.77 15.49
CA GLU A 1208 17.63 17.05 16.01
C GLU A 1208 18.68 16.05 15.47
N GLU A 1209 18.23 15.02 14.75
CA GLU A 1209 19.06 14.07 14.02
C GLU A 1209 19.93 14.75 12.94
N ASP A 1210 21.15 14.25 12.74
CA ASP A 1210 22.05 14.71 11.67
C ASP A 1210 21.44 14.36 10.30
N GLU A 1211 21.31 15.33 9.40
CA GLU A 1211 20.74 15.14 8.05
C GLU A 1211 21.56 14.21 7.14
N THR A 1212 22.75 13.78 7.56
CA THR A 1212 23.57 12.74 6.91
C THR A 1212 23.50 11.38 7.61
N SER A 1213 22.86 11.29 8.78
CA SER A 1213 22.63 10.03 9.50
C SER A 1213 21.41 9.28 8.97
N ASP A 1214 21.45 7.96 9.04
CA ASP A 1214 20.34 7.15 8.60
C ASP A 1214 19.10 7.30 9.50
N GLU A 1215 19.27 7.59 10.81
CA GLU A 1215 18.18 7.92 11.75
C GLU A 1215 17.28 9.04 11.22
N PHE A 1216 17.88 10.03 10.57
CA PHE A 1216 17.15 11.10 9.90
C PHE A 1216 16.31 10.56 8.73
N PHE A 1217 16.85 9.65 7.90
CA PHE A 1217 16.16 9.00 6.78
C PHE A 1217 15.15 7.88 7.16
N GLY A 1218 14.70 7.85 8.42
CA GLY A 1218 13.76 6.86 8.96
C GLY A 1218 14.44 5.77 9.80
N GLY A 1219 15.72 5.94 10.11
CA GLY A 1219 16.62 4.86 10.47
C GLY A 1219 17.30 4.30 9.22
N LEU A 1220 18.37 3.55 9.45
CA LEU A 1220 18.64 2.47 8.51
C LEU A 1220 17.37 1.60 8.52
N ARG A 1221 16.60 1.67 7.41
CA ARG A 1221 16.36 0.45 6.66
C ARG A 1221 17.73 -0.19 6.55
N GLU A 1222 17.93 -1.14 7.42
CA GLU A 1222 19.14 -1.90 7.66
C GLU A 1222 19.41 -2.81 6.43
N SER A 1223 19.18 -2.33 5.21
CA SER A 1223 19.32 -2.90 3.86
C SER A 1223 18.96 -4.38 3.58
N GLU A 1224 18.67 -4.59 2.30
CA GLU A 1224 19.11 -5.78 1.59
C GLU A 1224 20.32 -5.42 0.75
N GLU A 1225 21.10 -6.43 0.40
CA GLU A 1225 22.49 -6.23 0.06
C GLU A 1225 22.74 -5.71 -1.36
N ILE A 1226 23.47 -4.60 -1.46
CA ILE A 1226 24.09 -4.15 -2.70
C ILE A 1226 25.05 -5.24 -3.20
N VAL A 1227 24.90 -5.62 -4.48
CA VAL A 1227 25.78 -6.59 -5.16
C VAL A 1227 26.30 -6.02 -6.48
N GLU A 1228 27.49 -5.42 -6.47
CA GLU A 1228 28.26 -5.25 -7.70
C GLU A 1228 28.82 -6.61 -8.14
N MET A 1229 28.28 -7.18 -9.22
CA MET A 1229 28.80 -8.41 -9.82
C MET A 1229 29.96 -8.13 -10.80
N GLU A 1230 31.18 -7.96 -10.30
CA GLU A 1230 32.38 -8.23 -11.10
C GLU A 1230 32.80 -9.70 -10.97
N GLY A 1231 32.72 -10.44 -12.07
CA GLY A 1231 32.93 -11.89 -12.14
C GLY A 1231 33.70 -12.37 -13.36
N SER A 1232 34.46 -11.49 -14.03
CA SER A 1232 35.39 -11.86 -15.11
C SER A 1232 36.72 -12.33 -14.52
N GLY A 1233 36.83 -13.63 -14.24
CA GLY A 1233 38.07 -14.22 -13.72
C GLY A 1233 39.28 -13.98 -14.62
N MET A 1234 40.35 -13.38 -14.08
CA MET A 1234 41.60 -13.17 -14.82
C MET A 1234 42.34 -14.49 -15.06
N VAL A 1235 42.69 -14.75 -16.32
CA VAL A 1235 43.79 -15.67 -16.70
C VAL A 1235 44.53 -15.04 -17.89
N SER A 1236 45.70 -14.44 -17.63
CA SER A 1236 46.82 -14.07 -18.54
C SER A 1236 46.49 -13.53 -19.96
N THR A 1237 47.03 -12.40 -20.41
CA THR A 1237 48.32 -11.75 -20.06
C THR A 1237 48.22 -10.23 -20.03
#